data_AF-A0A1M3QTM9-F1
#
_entry.id   AF-A0A1M3QTM9-F1
#
_cell.length_a   1.000
_cell.length_b   1.000
_cell.length_c   1.000
_cell.angle_alpha   90.00
_cell.angle_beta   90.00
_cell.angle_gamma   90.00
#
_symmetry.space_group_name_H-M   'P 1'
#
loop_
_entity.id
_entity.type
_entity.pdbx_description
1 polymer ?
#
loop_
_entity_poly.entity_id
_entity_poly.type
_entity_poly.pdbx_seq_one_letter_code
_entity_poly.pdbx_strand_id
1 'polypeptide(L)'
;MLTRILLLFFCITIAIATTANDYEEAWKALHKNDRKTALALLEKAFKDPATAVDAYITYIYLSNFEGRGNAPNEFIEKVYKKLKDPNPYLFALWFNDPVLGGYGKKNAIQLDLLEKILSDRNCNGSLKSAAYYVNSWHLQASNNIAKARKETEKMGSVGPLWQLAGPFDNLSGSGYYKDFGPLQHPEANAVFKSAGGADISWFTPAAMNMDGWTFPHAHIRYSTAVVYAQNFVNAPADMKVLLNAGGAGAMKVWVNDEQIIAEKLDLVTELDYYKNHVQLKKGYNRILVQLAYSNTTSPNFIVRFTDDNYNSIPGLTYTPALQQYTKGNTQKQAEPSLRHFAEIYFEQKIKQQPDNIVNYILLAETYLRDKKTAEARALIEDILEKFPDNSLLRVELMLCHIKDNNRTLLLQETERMKEKDPECPIVYKLNIQKLLETEKYDETEEALTKYATLFGNDDDMFDTKIKLYGAQNKMDVLIKTIEDAYKANPENTGVLEMMFNVKMQAYKDVPGALGIYEKYLKSNFNFQVLKALARAYNKQGKADKELQILKSLSDNFPYDPDLITDVSSFYFDQQNYKKAAEFGRQALTLAPYVATYWENLGTELQHQDIQQEAIDAYKKAIYYEANKYSARERLRELQKKSSVWKAFPETDVYELVKKADNSIVDYDYYYLLDEKSAVIYPEGASEEYYTLAIQVVTQKGIDNWKETSISYNSNSSDLFIEKAETVKKNGVKTPAEKNGNQLVFTGLDAGDAIVIKYKIQNYAQGRLGKEYWNKFIFNAFVPEKLARFNLLVANNVKFNHAALNMKLEPKVSSYDDFKLYTWQKEDLDAFKGEPYMPSLQDVGASISVSTINSWNDIATWYSDLSAVKTDDDFEVRRVFNELFPKGTASLSQKNIAIAIYNYIEKNIRYSSVAFRQSAYVPQKPSVTINTSLGDCKDLSALFVSLAKLANIKANLVLVNTRDYGQNSMVLPSVEFNHCIVKALLDGKPYYIELTDNNLPFGSLPTSLYEAASLVIPANAKDTVSSKIEFINAVNRTKEKTSRKIYLSVIDDNDLKVKTDIVKTGALTASLRNQFATLSNQKQMEEMEGNISGSFKNPVKVTAISFKGLNEQSDSIRYTCEYNVQNEVAELGDIKMVKIPFGDAVATVDNFSLSERKFPVEYWRYEDVDEYETVVEITAPAGTKFYEIPKDEKLSFVNGIYSLQYQLKGENKLVVTRKASIKKTTIPVEGYAAMKDFLNKIVKAEARYIAFKSK
;
A
#
# COMPACT_ATOMS: atom_id res chain seq x y z
N MET A 1 -79.02 -55.89 3.74
CA MET A 1 -79.22 -54.82 2.75
C MET A 1 -78.36 -53.64 3.14
N LEU A 2 -77.10 -53.66 2.68
CA LEU A 2 -76.16 -52.55 2.74
C LEU A 2 -76.27 -51.81 1.41
N THR A 3 -76.43 -50.49 1.38
CA THR A 3 -75.91 -49.66 0.28
C THR A 3 -76.10 -48.15 0.49
N ARG A 4 -75.05 -47.41 0.10
CA ARG A 4 -75.06 -46.10 -0.59
C ARG A 4 -75.26 -44.83 0.25
N ILE A 5 -74.14 -44.17 0.60
CA ILE A 5 -73.57 -42.97 -0.08
C ILE A 5 -72.40 -42.45 0.78
N LEU A 6 -71.16 -42.72 0.38
CA LEU A 6 -69.92 -41.98 0.72
C LEU A 6 -68.72 -42.78 0.16
N LEU A 7 -68.18 -42.37 -0.99
CA LEU A 7 -66.80 -42.62 -1.44
C LEU A 7 -66.60 -42.06 -2.86
N LEU A 8 -65.99 -40.88 -2.93
CA LEU A 8 -65.34 -40.33 -4.12
C LEU A 8 -64.01 -39.74 -3.66
N PHE A 9 -63.11 -40.64 -3.25
CA PHE A 9 -61.69 -40.43 -2.93
C PHE A 9 -60.99 -41.77 -3.20
N PHE A 10 -59.75 -41.75 -3.72
CA PHE A 10 -58.93 -42.83 -4.33
C PHE A 10 -59.19 -43.04 -5.84
N CYS A 11 -58.23 -43.07 -6.76
CA CYS A 11 -56.77 -43.09 -6.69
C CYS A 11 -56.19 -42.78 -8.09
N ILE A 12 -55.38 -41.72 -8.24
CA ILE A 12 -54.37 -41.63 -9.30
C ILE A 12 -53.09 -41.08 -8.65
N THR A 13 -52.34 -41.97 -8.00
CA THR A 13 -50.91 -41.77 -7.77
C THR A 13 -50.18 -42.50 -8.88
N ILE A 14 -49.91 -41.81 -9.98
CA ILE A 14 -48.80 -42.20 -10.87
C ILE A 14 -47.55 -41.81 -10.10
N ALA A 15 -46.93 -42.80 -9.46
CA ALA A 15 -45.55 -42.68 -9.01
C ALA A 15 -44.68 -42.56 -10.27
N ILE A 16 -44.31 -41.33 -10.64
CA ILE A 16 -43.15 -41.10 -11.47
C ILE A 16 -41.96 -41.36 -10.55
N ALA A 17 -41.46 -42.59 -10.55
CA ALA A 17 -40.13 -42.86 -10.06
C ALA A 17 -39.16 -42.12 -10.99
N THR A 18 -38.66 -40.97 -10.58
CA THR A 18 -37.53 -40.30 -11.22
C THR A 18 -36.32 -41.21 -11.04
N THR A 19 -35.99 -42.00 -12.05
CA THR A 19 -34.67 -42.62 -12.14
C THR A 19 -33.65 -41.49 -12.22
N ALA A 20 -32.84 -41.31 -11.17
CA ALA A 20 -31.79 -40.30 -11.16
C ALA A 20 -30.84 -40.52 -12.35
N ASN A 21 -30.57 -39.46 -13.10
CA ASN A 21 -29.65 -39.50 -14.24
C ASN A 21 -28.20 -39.58 -13.73
N ASP A 22 -27.33 -40.36 -14.38
CA ASP A 22 -25.91 -40.53 -14.01
C ASP A 22 -25.18 -39.19 -13.80
N TYR A 23 -25.56 -38.14 -14.53
CA TYR A 23 -25.02 -36.78 -14.37
C TYR A 23 -25.35 -36.14 -13.00
N GLU A 24 -26.58 -36.29 -12.51
CA GLU A 24 -26.99 -35.76 -11.20
C GLU A 24 -26.31 -36.53 -10.06
N GLU A 25 -26.18 -37.85 -10.20
CA GLU A 25 -25.45 -38.68 -9.24
C GLU A 25 -23.96 -38.33 -9.22
N ALA A 26 -23.37 -37.94 -10.36
CA ALA A 26 -22.00 -37.44 -10.39
C ALA A 26 -21.82 -36.18 -9.54
N TRP A 27 -22.74 -35.20 -9.64
CA TRP A 27 -22.69 -34.01 -8.79
C TRP A 27 -22.93 -34.32 -7.31
N LYS A 28 -23.83 -35.25 -6.97
CA LYS A 28 -23.99 -35.74 -5.59
C LYS A 28 -22.71 -36.34 -5.03
N ALA A 29 -21.95 -37.07 -5.86
CA ALA A 29 -20.63 -37.58 -5.48
C ALA A 29 -19.61 -36.42 -5.29
N LEU A 30 -19.60 -35.43 -6.19
CA LEU A 30 -18.74 -34.25 -6.09
C LEU A 30 -19.01 -33.40 -4.85
N HIS A 31 -20.27 -33.21 -4.45
CA HIS A 31 -20.60 -32.50 -3.20
C HIS A 31 -20.08 -33.21 -1.93
N LYS A 32 -19.71 -34.49 -2.04
CA LYS A 32 -19.06 -35.28 -0.99
C LYS A 32 -17.57 -35.51 -1.25
N ASN A 33 -16.99 -34.83 -2.24
CA ASN A 33 -15.62 -34.99 -2.70
C ASN A 33 -15.27 -36.42 -3.18
N ASP A 34 -16.25 -37.26 -3.53
CA ASP A 34 -16.02 -38.59 -4.12
C ASP A 34 -15.78 -38.48 -5.64
N ARG A 35 -14.58 -38.00 -5.98
CA ARG A 35 -14.17 -37.70 -7.35
C ARG A 35 -14.04 -38.94 -8.22
N LYS A 36 -13.65 -40.09 -7.64
CA LYS A 36 -13.52 -41.35 -8.36
C LYS A 36 -14.88 -41.84 -8.86
N THR A 37 -15.89 -41.82 -7.99
CA THR A 37 -17.26 -42.18 -8.38
C THR A 37 -17.83 -41.17 -9.37
N ALA A 38 -17.59 -39.87 -9.15
CA ALA A 38 -18.02 -38.82 -10.07
C ALA A 38 -17.45 -39.03 -11.49
N LEU A 39 -16.15 -39.26 -11.65
CA LEU A 39 -15.53 -39.53 -12.97
C LEU A 39 -16.20 -40.70 -13.69
N ALA A 40 -16.42 -41.82 -12.99
CA ALA A 40 -17.05 -43.00 -13.58
C ALA A 40 -18.52 -42.76 -14.00
N LEU A 41 -19.25 -41.92 -13.25
CA LEU A 41 -20.62 -41.54 -13.57
C LEU A 41 -20.67 -40.55 -14.75
N LEU A 42 -19.75 -39.58 -14.82
CA LEU A 42 -19.65 -38.64 -15.94
C LEU A 42 -19.38 -39.37 -17.26
N GLU A 43 -18.48 -40.36 -17.27
CA GLU A 43 -18.19 -41.18 -18.45
C GLU A 43 -19.42 -41.96 -18.95
N LYS A 44 -20.29 -42.42 -18.04
CA LYS A 44 -21.57 -43.05 -18.41
C LYS A 44 -22.55 -42.03 -18.97
N ALA A 45 -22.64 -40.85 -18.34
CA ALA A 45 -23.52 -39.76 -18.75
C ALA A 45 -23.18 -39.22 -20.16
N PHE A 46 -22.00 -39.48 -20.72
CA PHE A 46 -21.69 -39.16 -22.13
C PHE A 46 -22.64 -39.80 -23.15
N LYS A 47 -23.32 -40.89 -22.76
CA LYS A 47 -24.25 -41.63 -23.62
C LYS A 47 -25.67 -41.06 -23.59
N ASP A 48 -26.02 -40.24 -22.61
CA ASP A 48 -27.32 -39.58 -22.53
C ASP A 48 -27.29 -38.26 -23.32
N PRO A 49 -28.03 -38.14 -24.44
CA PRO A 49 -28.05 -36.91 -25.23
C PRO A 49 -28.48 -35.67 -24.45
N ALA A 50 -29.27 -35.81 -23.39
CA ALA A 50 -29.79 -34.69 -22.60
C ALA A 50 -28.71 -34.04 -21.72
N THR A 51 -27.74 -34.81 -21.24
CA THR A 51 -26.70 -34.35 -20.30
C THR A 51 -25.28 -34.52 -20.82
N ALA A 52 -25.07 -35.15 -21.99
CA ALA A 52 -23.74 -35.49 -22.51
C ALA A 52 -22.77 -34.31 -22.61
N VAL A 53 -23.25 -33.11 -23.00
CA VAL A 53 -22.39 -31.92 -23.10
C VAL A 53 -21.97 -31.45 -21.71
N ASP A 54 -22.93 -31.29 -20.80
CA ASP A 54 -22.68 -30.84 -19.43
C ASP A 54 -21.82 -31.86 -18.67
N ALA A 55 -22.04 -33.16 -18.87
CA ALA A 55 -21.22 -34.24 -18.33
C ALA A 55 -19.76 -34.18 -18.82
N TYR A 56 -19.55 -33.94 -20.12
CA TYR A 56 -18.21 -33.84 -20.68
C TYR A 56 -17.47 -32.57 -20.21
N ILE A 57 -18.18 -31.45 -20.06
CA ILE A 57 -17.58 -30.23 -19.49
C ILE A 57 -17.22 -30.43 -18.02
N THR A 58 -18.12 -31.00 -17.21
CA THR A 58 -17.82 -31.34 -15.81
C THR A 58 -16.65 -32.31 -15.72
N TYR A 59 -16.53 -33.25 -16.66
CA TYR A 59 -15.36 -34.14 -16.76
C TYR A 59 -14.06 -33.38 -17.01
N ILE A 60 -14.04 -32.40 -17.92
CA ILE A 60 -12.86 -31.54 -18.16
C ILE A 60 -12.42 -30.85 -16.86
N TYR A 61 -13.32 -30.17 -16.17
CA TYR A 61 -12.99 -29.47 -14.92
C TYR A 61 -12.49 -30.42 -13.84
N LEU A 62 -13.15 -31.57 -13.66
CA LEU A 62 -12.74 -32.57 -12.68
C LEU A 62 -11.40 -33.22 -13.03
N SER A 63 -11.15 -33.52 -14.31
CA SER A 63 -9.87 -34.04 -14.79
C SER A 63 -8.74 -33.03 -14.56
N ASN A 64 -8.97 -31.74 -14.83
CA ASN A 64 -8.00 -30.68 -14.53
C ASN A 64 -7.73 -30.57 -13.03
N PHE A 65 -8.77 -30.57 -12.20
CA PHE A 65 -8.66 -30.58 -10.74
C PHE A 65 -7.83 -31.78 -10.24
N GLU A 66 -7.99 -32.96 -10.86
CA GLU A 66 -7.27 -34.20 -10.54
C GLU A 66 -5.82 -34.24 -11.08
N GLY A 67 -5.33 -33.17 -11.72
CA GLY A 67 -4.01 -33.15 -12.35
C GLY A 67 -3.92 -34.01 -13.62
N ARG A 68 -5.06 -34.40 -14.20
CA ARG A 68 -5.19 -35.21 -15.42
C ARG A 68 -5.58 -34.34 -16.61
N GLY A 69 -4.86 -33.24 -16.83
CA GLY A 69 -5.15 -32.23 -17.86
C GLY A 69 -5.18 -32.75 -19.31
N ASN A 70 -4.70 -33.98 -19.53
CA ASN A 70 -4.77 -34.69 -20.81
C ASN A 70 -6.08 -35.46 -21.01
N ALA A 71 -7.23 -34.92 -20.55
CA ALA A 71 -8.53 -35.50 -20.87
C ALA A 71 -8.64 -35.76 -22.39
N PRO A 72 -9.37 -36.79 -22.85
CA PRO A 72 -9.49 -37.08 -24.28
C PRO A 72 -9.96 -35.82 -25.02
N ASN A 73 -9.08 -35.25 -25.84
CA ASN A 73 -9.29 -33.95 -26.50
C ASN A 73 -10.27 -34.13 -27.68
N GLU A 74 -11.55 -34.26 -27.34
CA GLU A 74 -12.68 -34.51 -28.24
C GLU A 74 -13.68 -33.34 -28.22
N PHE A 75 -13.24 -32.14 -27.85
CA PHE A 75 -14.10 -30.97 -27.69
C PHE A 75 -14.95 -30.67 -28.93
N ILE A 76 -14.36 -30.83 -30.14
CA ILE A 76 -15.08 -30.65 -31.41
C ILE A 76 -16.29 -31.60 -31.51
N GLU A 77 -16.10 -32.89 -31.23
CA GLU A 77 -17.14 -33.92 -31.40
C GLU A 77 -18.13 -33.97 -30.23
N LYS A 78 -17.65 -33.76 -29.01
CA LYS A 78 -18.45 -33.90 -27.79
C LYS A 78 -19.20 -32.64 -27.40
N VAL A 79 -18.70 -31.45 -27.78
CA VAL A 79 -19.27 -30.16 -27.40
C VAL A 79 -19.62 -29.32 -28.63
N TYR A 80 -18.63 -28.92 -29.43
CA TYR A 80 -18.80 -27.93 -30.51
C TYR A 80 -19.92 -28.32 -31.48
N LYS A 81 -19.89 -29.55 -32.01
CA LYS A 81 -20.88 -30.03 -33.00
C LYS A 81 -22.27 -30.32 -32.42
N LYS A 82 -22.38 -30.52 -31.11
CA LYS A 82 -23.65 -30.89 -30.44
C LYS A 82 -24.46 -29.68 -30.00
N LEU A 83 -23.84 -28.51 -29.91
CA LEU A 83 -24.48 -27.27 -29.49
C LEU A 83 -25.03 -26.52 -30.70
N LYS A 84 -26.22 -25.93 -30.53
CA LYS A 84 -26.81 -25.00 -31.52
C LYS A 84 -25.97 -23.72 -31.64
N ASP A 85 -25.46 -23.24 -30.50
CA ASP A 85 -24.54 -22.11 -30.42
C ASP A 85 -23.35 -22.48 -29.53
N PRO A 86 -22.18 -22.82 -30.12
CA PRO A 86 -20.98 -23.17 -29.35
C PRO A 86 -20.22 -21.94 -28.83
N ASN A 87 -20.57 -20.71 -29.25
CA ASN A 87 -19.78 -19.51 -28.95
C ASN A 87 -19.64 -19.23 -27.44
N PRO A 88 -20.70 -19.29 -26.60
CA PRO A 88 -20.57 -19.05 -25.15
C PRO A 88 -19.64 -20.04 -24.45
N TYR A 89 -19.69 -21.32 -24.86
CA TYR A 89 -18.86 -22.38 -24.29
C TYR A 89 -17.40 -22.26 -24.73
N LEU A 90 -17.16 -21.91 -26.00
CA LEU A 90 -15.81 -21.57 -26.49
C LEU A 90 -15.21 -20.42 -25.70
N PHE A 91 -16.01 -19.39 -25.39
CA PHE A 91 -15.52 -18.26 -24.62
C PHE A 91 -15.11 -18.67 -23.20
N ALA A 92 -15.99 -19.36 -22.48
CA ALA A 92 -15.74 -19.78 -21.10
C ALA A 92 -14.58 -20.78 -20.97
N LEU A 93 -14.47 -21.74 -21.90
CA LEU A 93 -13.48 -22.81 -21.84
C LEU A 93 -12.17 -22.50 -22.58
N TRP A 94 -12.01 -21.29 -23.12
CA TRP A 94 -10.95 -20.93 -24.06
C TRP A 94 -9.55 -21.35 -23.61
N PHE A 95 -9.20 -21.08 -22.36
CA PHE A 95 -7.86 -21.34 -21.80
C PHE A 95 -7.71 -22.73 -21.17
N ASN A 96 -8.72 -23.60 -21.25
CA ASN A 96 -8.56 -25.00 -20.84
C ASN A 96 -7.73 -25.75 -21.88
N ASP A 97 -6.78 -26.58 -21.44
CA ASP A 97 -5.86 -27.32 -22.33
C ASP A 97 -6.56 -28.25 -23.34
N PRO A 98 -7.66 -28.97 -22.97
CA PRO A 98 -8.47 -29.73 -23.92
C PRO A 98 -9.23 -28.87 -24.95
N VAL A 99 -9.17 -27.54 -24.88
CA VAL A 99 -9.79 -26.61 -25.84
C VAL A 99 -8.69 -25.91 -26.64
N LEU A 100 -8.33 -24.67 -26.31
CA LEU A 100 -7.19 -23.99 -26.94
C LEU A 100 -5.99 -23.88 -26.01
N GLY A 101 -6.15 -23.93 -24.69
CA GLY A 101 -5.07 -23.76 -23.71
C GLY A 101 -4.43 -22.36 -23.71
N GLY A 102 -3.40 -22.18 -22.88
CA GLY A 102 -2.62 -20.93 -22.79
C GLY A 102 -1.93 -20.52 -24.11
N TYR A 103 -1.53 -19.25 -24.25
CA TYR A 103 -0.83 -18.78 -25.46
C TYR A 103 0.48 -19.55 -25.73
N GLY A 104 0.91 -19.58 -26.99
CA GLY A 104 2.12 -20.27 -27.43
C GLY A 104 1.85 -21.33 -28.50
N LYS A 105 2.75 -22.31 -28.60
CA LYS A 105 2.70 -23.34 -29.64
C LYS A 105 1.56 -24.34 -29.38
N LYS A 106 0.69 -24.54 -30.37
CA LYS A 106 -0.47 -25.44 -30.29
C LYS A 106 -0.16 -26.83 -30.81
N ASN A 107 -0.80 -27.85 -30.24
CA ASN A 107 -0.77 -29.21 -30.75
C ASN A 107 -1.75 -29.39 -31.93
N ALA A 108 -1.70 -30.54 -32.60
CA ALA A 108 -2.50 -30.80 -33.80
C ALA A 108 -4.01 -30.62 -33.58
N ILE A 109 -4.54 -31.08 -32.44
CA ILE A 109 -5.97 -31.02 -32.15
C ILE A 109 -6.42 -29.58 -31.87
N GLN A 110 -5.61 -28.82 -31.13
CA GLN A 110 -5.85 -27.39 -30.90
C GLN A 110 -5.81 -26.61 -32.22
N LEU A 111 -4.94 -26.98 -33.16
CA LEU A 111 -4.89 -26.39 -34.49
C LEU A 111 -6.13 -26.74 -35.32
N ASP A 112 -6.61 -27.98 -35.26
CA ASP A 112 -7.87 -28.39 -35.92
C ASP A 112 -9.06 -27.59 -35.38
N LEU A 113 -9.13 -27.37 -34.06
CA LEU A 113 -10.16 -26.53 -33.44
C LEU A 113 -10.01 -25.06 -33.88
N LEU A 114 -8.78 -24.55 -33.96
CA LEU A 114 -8.51 -23.19 -34.41
C LEU A 114 -8.94 -22.98 -35.86
N GLU A 115 -8.62 -23.90 -36.76
CA GLU A 115 -9.09 -23.90 -38.14
C GLU A 115 -10.61 -24.00 -38.22
N LYS A 116 -11.23 -24.83 -37.35
CA LYS A 116 -12.68 -24.94 -37.26
C LYS A 116 -13.33 -23.61 -36.86
N ILE A 117 -12.81 -22.92 -35.84
CA ILE A 117 -13.28 -21.59 -35.41
C ILE A 117 -13.17 -20.57 -36.54
N LEU A 118 -12.02 -20.53 -37.22
CA LEU A 118 -11.75 -19.57 -38.28
C LEU A 118 -12.57 -19.80 -39.56
N SER A 119 -12.91 -21.06 -39.86
CA SER A 119 -13.72 -21.44 -41.04
C SER A 119 -15.24 -21.40 -40.80
N ASP A 120 -15.69 -21.43 -39.55
CA ASP A 120 -17.12 -21.43 -39.20
C ASP A 120 -17.76 -20.05 -39.41
N ARG A 121 -18.70 -19.95 -40.36
CA ARG A 121 -19.41 -18.69 -40.67
C ARG A 121 -20.29 -18.21 -39.51
N ASN A 122 -20.76 -19.10 -38.64
CA ASN A 122 -21.62 -18.78 -37.51
C ASN A 122 -20.82 -18.46 -36.22
N CYS A 123 -19.50 -18.62 -36.24
CA CYS A 123 -18.68 -18.23 -35.10
C CYS A 123 -18.62 -16.70 -34.99
N ASN A 124 -18.80 -16.21 -33.76
CA ASN A 124 -18.79 -14.80 -33.40
C ASN A 124 -17.45 -14.15 -33.82
N GLY A 125 -17.51 -12.97 -34.43
CA GLY A 125 -16.34 -12.29 -34.98
C GLY A 125 -15.29 -11.88 -33.94
N SER A 126 -15.69 -11.72 -32.68
CA SER A 126 -14.77 -11.48 -31.56
C SER A 126 -13.92 -12.72 -31.27
N LEU A 127 -14.55 -13.91 -31.22
CA LEU A 127 -13.86 -15.18 -31.07
C LEU A 127 -12.95 -15.49 -32.26
N LYS A 128 -13.35 -15.14 -33.50
CA LYS A 128 -12.48 -15.26 -34.68
C LYS A 128 -11.24 -14.37 -34.59
N SER A 129 -11.41 -13.13 -34.13
CA SER A 129 -10.29 -12.22 -33.91
C SER A 129 -9.35 -12.72 -32.80
N ALA A 130 -9.90 -13.23 -31.70
CA ALA A 130 -9.11 -13.91 -30.67
C ALA A 130 -8.38 -15.16 -31.22
N ALA A 131 -9.02 -15.92 -32.12
CA ALA A 131 -8.39 -17.05 -32.79
C ALA A 131 -7.23 -16.64 -33.70
N TYR A 132 -7.35 -15.54 -34.46
CA TYR A 132 -6.21 -14.99 -35.21
C TYR A 132 -5.05 -14.61 -34.30
N TYR A 133 -5.33 -14.01 -33.14
CA TYR A 133 -4.32 -13.69 -32.14
C TYR A 133 -3.61 -14.95 -31.61
N VAL A 134 -4.39 -15.97 -31.23
CA VAL A 134 -3.84 -17.27 -30.78
C VAL A 134 -3.01 -17.94 -31.88
N ASN A 135 -3.47 -17.90 -33.13
CA ASN A 135 -2.73 -18.45 -34.28
C ASN A 135 -1.40 -17.70 -34.49
N SER A 136 -1.41 -16.38 -34.32
CA SER A 136 -0.19 -15.57 -34.38
C SER A 136 0.83 -16.00 -33.33
N TRP A 137 0.42 -16.18 -32.07
CA TRP A 137 1.30 -16.70 -31.02
C TRP A 137 1.84 -18.10 -31.31
N HIS A 138 1.03 -18.98 -31.90
CA HIS A 138 1.50 -20.29 -32.35
C HIS A 138 2.58 -20.17 -33.44
N LEU A 139 2.31 -19.35 -34.46
CA LEU A 139 3.24 -19.13 -35.58
C LEU A 139 4.54 -18.50 -35.09
N GLN A 140 4.44 -17.51 -34.19
CA GLN A 140 5.59 -16.88 -33.57
C GLN A 140 6.39 -17.94 -32.79
N ALA A 141 5.76 -18.66 -31.87
CA ALA A 141 6.40 -19.73 -31.09
C ALA A 141 7.01 -20.83 -31.96
N SER A 142 6.47 -21.05 -33.18
CA SER A 142 7.00 -21.98 -34.19
C SER A 142 8.06 -21.34 -35.12
N ASN A 143 8.66 -20.23 -34.68
CA ASN A 143 9.68 -19.46 -35.41
C ASN A 143 9.24 -18.94 -36.79
N ASN A 144 7.96 -18.56 -36.93
CA ASN A 144 7.38 -18.04 -38.18
C ASN A 144 6.82 -16.62 -38.00
N ILE A 145 7.69 -15.68 -37.61
CA ILE A 145 7.35 -14.29 -37.27
C ILE A 145 6.62 -13.56 -38.41
N ALA A 146 7.04 -13.79 -39.67
CA ALA A 146 6.44 -13.14 -40.82
C ALA A 146 4.98 -13.56 -41.05
N LYS A 147 4.63 -14.85 -40.83
CA LYS A 147 3.23 -15.30 -40.90
C LYS A 147 2.44 -14.85 -39.68
N ALA A 148 3.04 -14.85 -38.49
CA ALA A 148 2.41 -14.36 -37.27
C ALA A 148 1.88 -12.92 -37.45
N ARG A 149 2.71 -12.01 -38.00
CA ARG A 149 2.31 -10.63 -38.34
C ARG A 149 1.13 -10.55 -39.32
N LYS A 150 1.06 -11.44 -40.30
CA LYS A 150 -0.08 -11.48 -41.24
C LYS A 150 -1.37 -12.00 -40.60
N GLU A 151 -1.28 -12.82 -39.55
CA GLU A 151 -2.46 -13.27 -38.81
C GLU A 151 -3.01 -12.15 -37.91
N THR A 152 -2.15 -11.38 -37.25
CA THR A 152 -2.60 -10.25 -36.40
C THR A 152 -3.27 -9.13 -37.20
N GLU A 153 -2.84 -8.89 -38.46
CA GLU A 153 -3.52 -7.97 -39.38
C GLU A 153 -5.01 -8.32 -39.59
N LYS A 154 -5.39 -9.60 -39.46
CA LYS A 154 -6.78 -10.07 -39.64
C LYS A 154 -7.68 -9.81 -38.43
N MET A 155 -7.11 -9.42 -37.29
CA MET A 155 -7.89 -9.04 -36.10
C MET A 155 -8.74 -7.80 -36.36
N GLY A 156 -8.35 -6.92 -37.29
CA GLY A 156 -9.12 -5.72 -37.64
C GLY A 156 -9.03 -4.60 -36.60
N SER A 157 -7.90 -4.50 -35.90
CA SER A 157 -7.60 -3.37 -35.03
C SER A 157 -7.41 -2.06 -35.81
N VAL A 158 -7.70 -0.95 -35.13
CA VAL A 158 -7.47 0.40 -35.64
C VAL A 158 -5.97 0.66 -35.71
N GLY A 159 -5.49 0.87 -36.94
CA GLY A 159 -4.15 1.38 -37.26
C GLY A 159 -2.99 0.45 -36.90
N PRO A 160 -1.95 0.33 -37.74
CA PRO A 160 -0.67 -0.22 -37.31
C PRO A 160 0.17 0.81 -36.53
N LEU A 161 -0.21 2.09 -36.54
CA LEU A 161 0.51 3.20 -35.91
C LEU A 161 -0.48 4.15 -35.24
N TRP A 162 -0.11 4.65 -34.08
CA TRP A 162 -0.82 5.68 -33.32
C TRP A 162 0.09 6.89 -33.09
N GLN A 163 -0.49 8.07 -33.03
CA GLN A 163 0.21 9.23 -32.46
C GLN A 163 0.02 9.20 -30.94
N LEU A 164 1.09 9.35 -30.16
CA LEU A 164 1.10 9.26 -28.71
C LEU A 164 1.41 10.60 -28.05
N ALA A 165 0.82 10.85 -26.88
CA ALA A 165 1.18 11.92 -25.97
C ALA A 165 1.22 11.41 -24.52
N GLY A 166 2.30 11.72 -23.82
CA GLY A 166 2.58 11.26 -22.47
C GLY A 166 4.09 11.17 -22.23
N PRO A 167 4.53 10.81 -21.02
CA PRO A 167 3.73 10.34 -19.89
C PRO A 167 3.13 11.51 -19.11
N PHE A 168 1.89 11.38 -18.65
CA PHE A 168 1.24 12.29 -17.71
C PHE A 168 1.12 11.67 -16.31
N ASP A 169 1.00 12.51 -15.28
CA ASP A 169 0.90 12.08 -13.88
C ASP A 169 -0.32 11.18 -13.62
N ASN A 170 -0.10 10.00 -13.02
CA ASN A 170 -1.17 9.07 -12.62
C ASN A 170 -1.02 8.60 -11.17
N LEU A 171 -0.56 9.49 -10.27
CA LEU A 171 -0.39 9.16 -8.86
C LEU A 171 -1.67 8.53 -8.29
N SER A 172 -1.54 7.28 -7.81
CA SER A 172 -2.62 6.47 -7.24
C SER A 172 -3.88 6.33 -8.12
N GLY A 173 -3.76 6.45 -9.44
CA GLY A 173 -4.88 6.36 -10.39
C GLY A 173 -5.65 7.67 -10.60
N SER A 174 -5.24 8.78 -9.94
CA SER A 174 -5.92 10.07 -10.05
C SER A 174 -5.86 10.69 -11.45
N GLY A 175 -4.88 10.31 -12.26
CA GLY A 175 -4.69 10.80 -13.62
C GLY A 175 -5.88 10.50 -14.53
N TYR A 176 -6.63 9.43 -14.26
CA TYR A 176 -7.85 9.10 -15.00
C TYR A 176 -8.86 10.26 -15.03
N TYR A 177 -8.99 11.01 -13.93
CA TYR A 177 -9.98 12.08 -13.78
C TYR A 177 -9.48 13.45 -14.25
N LYS A 178 -8.20 13.58 -14.57
CA LYS A 178 -7.56 14.84 -14.93
C LYS A 178 -7.64 15.08 -16.44
N ASP A 179 -7.74 16.36 -16.79
CA ASP A 179 -7.58 16.82 -18.17
C ASP A 179 -6.14 17.31 -18.35
N PHE A 180 -5.44 16.73 -19.31
CA PHE A 180 -4.05 17.07 -19.64
C PHE A 180 -3.93 17.91 -20.93
N GLY A 181 -5.05 18.16 -21.64
CA GLY A 181 -5.09 18.92 -22.90
C GLY A 181 -5.18 18.14 -24.23
N PRO A 182 -4.69 16.88 -24.37
CA PRO A 182 -4.74 16.15 -25.64
C PRO A 182 -6.11 16.01 -26.30
N LEU A 183 -7.21 16.02 -25.54
CA LEU A 183 -8.57 15.97 -26.10
C LEU A 183 -8.87 17.24 -26.92
N GLN A 184 -8.53 18.41 -26.41
CA GLN A 184 -8.83 19.70 -27.03
C GLN A 184 -7.82 20.09 -28.11
N HIS A 185 -6.59 19.57 -28.02
CA HIS A 185 -5.45 19.93 -28.86
C HIS A 185 -4.93 18.72 -29.67
N PRO A 186 -5.58 18.36 -30.80
CA PRO A 186 -5.15 17.27 -31.68
C PRO A 186 -3.89 17.56 -32.51
N GLU A 187 -3.46 18.82 -32.58
CA GLU A 187 -2.36 19.27 -33.43
C GLU A 187 -0.98 18.83 -32.94
N ALA A 188 -0.11 18.43 -33.88
CA ALA A 188 1.20 17.84 -33.55
C ALA A 188 2.14 18.80 -32.80
N ASN A 189 1.97 20.11 -32.98
CA ASN A 189 2.75 21.16 -32.32
C ASN A 189 2.16 21.62 -30.97
N ALA A 190 1.05 21.02 -30.51
CA ALA A 190 0.54 21.26 -29.17
C ALA A 190 1.58 20.84 -28.12
N VAL A 191 1.75 21.66 -27.09
CA VAL A 191 2.72 21.43 -26.01
C VAL A 191 1.97 21.12 -24.73
N PHE A 192 2.31 20.00 -24.11
CA PHE A 192 1.78 19.53 -22.84
C PHE A 192 2.89 19.37 -21.81
N LYS A 193 2.51 19.27 -20.52
CA LYS A 193 3.45 19.00 -19.43
C LYS A 193 3.45 17.51 -19.09
N SER A 194 4.62 16.87 -19.14
CA SER A 194 4.80 15.49 -18.71
C SER A 194 4.64 15.33 -17.20
N ALA A 195 4.62 14.09 -16.72
CA ALA A 195 4.63 13.75 -15.29
C ALA A 195 5.83 14.39 -14.54
N GLY A 196 6.97 14.54 -15.21
CA GLY A 196 8.17 15.21 -14.70
C GLY A 196 8.18 16.73 -14.91
N GLY A 197 7.15 17.31 -15.53
CA GLY A 197 7.05 18.75 -15.81
C GLY A 197 7.74 19.23 -17.09
N ALA A 198 8.30 18.31 -17.89
CA ALA A 198 8.91 18.60 -19.18
C ALA A 198 7.86 18.91 -20.25
N ASP A 199 8.20 19.77 -21.21
CA ASP A 199 7.40 20.00 -22.40
C ASP A 199 7.48 18.79 -23.33
N ILE A 200 6.31 18.25 -23.66
CA ILE A 200 6.12 17.14 -24.59
C ILE A 200 5.03 17.49 -25.59
N SER A 201 5.12 16.91 -26.77
CA SER A 201 4.13 17.05 -27.85
C SER A 201 3.72 15.69 -28.36
N TRP A 202 2.64 15.65 -29.11
CA TRP A 202 2.25 14.47 -29.86
C TRP A 202 3.40 13.98 -30.77
N PHE A 203 3.71 12.69 -30.73
CA PHE A 203 4.72 12.09 -31.60
C PHE A 203 4.20 10.78 -32.20
N THR A 204 4.69 10.42 -33.38
CA THR A 204 4.39 9.13 -34.02
C THR A 204 5.68 8.32 -34.04
N PRO A 205 5.76 7.20 -33.29
CA PRO A 205 6.89 6.29 -33.38
C PRO A 205 7.11 5.83 -34.83
N ALA A 206 8.38 5.70 -35.22
CA ALA A 206 8.75 5.22 -36.57
C ALA A 206 8.20 3.81 -36.88
N ALA A 207 8.02 2.98 -35.85
CA ALA A 207 7.32 1.70 -35.90
C ALA A 207 6.57 1.48 -34.58
N MET A 208 5.44 0.77 -34.64
CA MET A 208 4.74 0.25 -33.47
C MET A 208 4.54 -1.25 -33.61
N ASN A 209 4.19 -1.87 -32.49
CA ASN A 209 3.94 -3.29 -32.46
C ASN A 209 2.71 -3.63 -33.34
N MET A 210 2.82 -4.75 -34.07
CA MET A 210 1.81 -5.19 -35.03
C MET A 210 1.06 -6.43 -34.53
N ASP A 211 0.91 -6.56 -33.21
CA ASP A 211 0.37 -7.77 -32.58
C ASP A 211 -1.15 -7.71 -32.41
N GLY A 212 -1.82 -6.78 -33.10
CA GLY A 212 -3.25 -6.48 -32.95
C GLY A 212 -3.53 -5.51 -31.79
N TRP A 213 -2.89 -5.72 -30.65
CA TRP A 213 -2.86 -4.79 -29.51
C TRP A 213 -1.84 -3.66 -29.74
N THR A 214 -1.99 -2.53 -29.04
CA THR A 214 -1.01 -1.43 -29.01
C THR A 214 -0.39 -1.33 -27.61
N PHE A 215 0.94 -1.31 -27.51
CA PHE A 215 1.68 -1.23 -26.24
C PHE A 215 2.43 0.11 -26.11
N PRO A 216 1.88 1.11 -25.41
CA PRO A 216 2.56 2.40 -25.25
C PRO A 216 3.89 2.35 -24.49
N HIS A 217 4.09 1.36 -23.62
CA HIS A 217 5.25 1.32 -22.71
C HIS A 217 6.60 1.29 -23.43
N ALA A 218 6.69 0.63 -24.60
CA ALA A 218 7.91 0.63 -25.40
C ALA A 218 8.34 2.05 -25.81
N HIS A 219 7.39 2.97 -25.96
CA HIS A 219 7.61 4.34 -26.41
C HIS A 219 7.59 5.36 -25.26
N ILE A 220 6.91 5.03 -24.16
CA ILE A 220 6.74 5.83 -22.95
C ILE A 220 7.04 4.94 -21.73
N ARG A 221 8.31 4.91 -21.31
CA ARG A 221 8.85 3.97 -20.32
C ARG A 221 8.51 4.30 -18.87
N TYR A 222 7.22 4.36 -18.56
CA TYR A 222 6.69 4.56 -17.22
C TYR A 222 5.83 3.36 -16.84
N SER A 223 5.92 2.91 -15.58
CA SER A 223 5.06 1.85 -15.03
C SER A 223 3.76 2.38 -14.44
N THR A 224 3.71 3.69 -14.17
CA THR A 224 2.53 4.42 -13.72
C THR A 224 2.44 5.74 -14.48
N ALA A 225 1.47 5.87 -15.38
CA ALA A 225 1.26 7.09 -16.16
C ALA A 225 -0.16 7.13 -16.77
N VAL A 226 -0.53 8.31 -17.28
CA VAL A 226 -1.57 8.44 -18.31
C VAL A 226 -0.91 8.67 -19.66
N VAL A 227 -1.39 7.97 -20.67
CA VAL A 227 -0.99 8.13 -22.07
C VAL A 227 -2.24 8.37 -22.91
N TYR A 228 -2.14 9.29 -23.85
CA TYR A 228 -3.13 9.49 -24.90
C TYR A 228 -2.61 8.92 -26.22
N ALA A 229 -3.49 8.28 -26.98
CA ALA A 229 -3.22 7.79 -28.31
C ALA A 229 -4.31 8.27 -29.27
N GLN A 230 -3.95 8.81 -30.43
CA GLN A 230 -4.92 9.20 -31.45
C GLN A 230 -4.64 8.61 -32.84
N ASN A 231 -5.73 8.36 -33.58
CA ASN A 231 -5.73 7.91 -34.96
C ASN A 231 -6.97 8.50 -35.69
N PHE A 232 -6.93 8.54 -37.02
CA PHE A 232 -8.01 9.04 -37.86
C PHE A 232 -8.48 7.94 -38.82
N VAL A 233 -9.73 7.51 -38.67
CA VAL A 233 -10.35 6.49 -39.53
C VAL A 233 -11.14 7.16 -40.66
N ASN A 234 -10.81 6.82 -41.90
CA ASN A 234 -11.59 7.20 -43.06
C ASN A 234 -12.68 6.18 -43.33
N ALA A 235 -13.95 6.61 -43.25
CA ALA A 235 -15.11 5.78 -43.56
C ALA A 235 -15.66 6.09 -44.96
N PRO A 236 -15.94 5.08 -45.80
CA PRO A 236 -16.40 5.28 -47.18
C PRO A 236 -17.82 5.88 -47.28
N ALA A 237 -18.63 5.73 -46.23
CA ALA A 237 -19.99 6.24 -46.11
C ALA A 237 -20.32 6.51 -44.65
N ASP A 238 -21.42 7.23 -44.41
CA ASP A 238 -22.03 7.29 -43.07
C ASP A 238 -22.46 5.88 -42.68
N MET A 239 -22.02 5.40 -41.50
CA MET A 239 -22.29 4.04 -41.05
C MET A 239 -22.43 3.95 -39.53
N LYS A 240 -23.42 3.16 -39.10
CA LYS A 240 -23.57 2.74 -37.71
C LYS A 240 -22.73 1.49 -37.50
N VAL A 241 -21.83 1.54 -36.53
CA VAL A 241 -20.86 0.48 -36.26
C VAL A 241 -20.79 0.23 -34.76
N LEU A 242 -20.24 -0.92 -34.38
CA LEU A 242 -19.86 -1.19 -32.99
C LEU A 242 -18.39 -0.79 -32.80
N LEU A 243 -18.13 0.12 -31.85
CA LEU A 243 -16.79 0.38 -31.34
C LEU A 243 -16.53 -0.61 -30.22
N ASN A 244 -15.52 -1.44 -30.40
CA ASN A 244 -15.03 -2.38 -29.41
C ASN A 244 -13.68 -1.94 -28.90
N ALA A 245 -13.45 -2.07 -27.59
CA ALA A 245 -12.16 -1.81 -26.99
C ALA A 245 -11.84 -2.79 -25.87
N GLY A 246 -10.55 -2.92 -25.56
CA GLY A 246 -10.02 -3.66 -24.43
C GLY A 246 -8.61 -3.16 -24.09
N GLY A 247 -8.07 -3.53 -22.94
CA GLY A 247 -6.72 -3.10 -22.56
C GLY A 247 -6.30 -3.46 -21.15
N ALA A 248 -5.11 -3.00 -20.78
CA ALA A 248 -4.56 -3.03 -19.43
C ALA A 248 -4.43 -1.59 -18.91
N GLY A 249 -5.43 -1.15 -18.15
CA GLY A 249 -5.54 0.21 -17.60
C GLY A 249 -6.97 0.73 -17.55
N ALA A 250 -7.21 1.75 -16.73
CA ALA A 250 -8.43 2.56 -16.80
C ALA A 250 -8.44 3.34 -18.12
N MET A 251 -9.59 3.40 -18.79
CA MET A 251 -9.65 3.85 -20.18
C MET A 251 -10.83 4.76 -20.48
N LYS A 252 -10.57 5.79 -21.30
CA LYS A 252 -11.62 6.54 -22.01
C LYS A 252 -11.36 6.48 -23.51
N VAL A 253 -12.44 6.37 -24.28
CA VAL A 253 -12.37 6.39 -25.75
C VAL A 253 -13.35 7.40 -26.29
N TRP A 254 -12.89 8.26 -27.19
CA TRP A 254 -13.70 9.22 -27.91
C TRP A 254 -13.70 8.93 -29.41
N VAL A 255 -14.83 9.20 -30.05
CA VAL A 255 -14.96 9.26 -31.51
C VAL A 255 -15.47 10.64 -31.85
N ASN A 256 -14.74 11.38 -32.70
CA ASN A 256 -15.07 12.75 -33.06
C ASN A 256 -15.25 13.67 -31.84
N ASP A 257 -14.43 13.49 -30.81
CA ASP A 257 -14.50 14.20 -29.52
C ASP A 257 -15.78 13.92 -28.68
N GLU A 258 -16.63 12.98 -29.10
CA GLU A 258 -17.76 12.45 -28.32
C GLU A 258 -17.28 11.26 -27.46
N GLN A 259 -17.52 11.29 -26.15
CA GLN A 259 -17.05 10.25 -25.24
C GLN A 259 -17.91 8.99 -25.36
N ILE A 260 -17.31 7.90 -25.82
CA ILE A 260 -18.00 6.63 -26.09
C ILE A 260 -17.79 5.62 -24.96
N ILE A 261 -16.57 5.55 -24.40
CA ILE A 261 -16.21 4.66 -23.29
C ILE A 261 -15.62 5.48 -22.15
N ALA A 262 -15.94 5.09 -20.90
CA ALA A 262 -15.49 5.73 -19.68
C ALA A 262 -15.33 4.70 -18.53
N GLU A 263 -14.25 3.91 -18.54
CA GLU A 263 -13.97 2.94 -17.48
C GLU A 263 -12.90 3.45 -16.52
N LYS A 264 -13.25 3.58 -15.24
CA LYS A 264 -12.38 4.09 -14.18
C LYS A 264 -11.54 2.98 -13.52
N LEU A 265 -11.95 1.72 -13.65
CA LEU A 265 -11.23 0.60 -13.05
C LEU A 265 -9.97 0.26 -13.86
N ASP A 266 -8.85 0.14 -13.15
CA ASP A 266 -7.57 -0.32 -13.70
C ASP A 266 -7.61 -1.85 -13.85
N LEU A 267 -8.09 -2.34 -15.00
CA LEU A 267 -8.33 -3.75 -15.31
C LEU A 267 -7.48 -4.22 -16.49
N VAL A 268 -7.22 -5.53 -16.55
CA VAL A 268 -6.64 -6.21 -17.73
C VAL A 268 -7.73 -7.00 -18.42
N THR A 269 -8.37 -6.42 -19.43
CA THR A 269 -9.57 -7.00 -20.06
C THR A 269 -9.25 -7.93 -21.23
N GLU A 270 -10.25 -8.69 -21.67
CA GLU A 270 -10.23 -9.36 -22.97
C GLU A 270 -10.37 -8.38 -24.14
N LEU A 271 -10.19 -8.93 -25.35
CA LEU A 271 -10.59 -8.33 -26.61
C LEU A 271 -12.10 -7.98 -26.60
N ASP A 272 -12.47 -6.82 -27.12
CA ASP A 272 -13.88 -6.36 -27.24
C ASP A 272 -14.69 -6.37 -25.93
N TYR A 273 -14.00 -6.21 -24.80
CA TYR A 273 -14.65 -6.12 -23.50
C TYR A 273 -15.65 -4.96 -23.44
N TYR A 274 -15.19 -3.75 -23.78
CA TYR A 274 -16.03 -2.57 -23.92
C TYR A 274 -16.61 -2.50 -25.32
N LYS A 275 -17.90 -2.18 -25.43
CA LYS A 275 -18.64 -2.27 -26.69
C LYS A 275 -19.82 -1.32 -26.71
N ASN A 276 -19.79 -0.35 -27.62
CA ASN A 276 -20.82 0.69 -27.73
C ASN A 276 -21.06 1.03 -29.21
N HIS A 277 -22.32 1.27 -29.58
CA HIS A 277 -22.64 1.73 -30.93
C HIS A 277 -22.16 3.16 -31.14
N VAL A 278 -21.57 3.42 -32.30
CA VAL A 278 -21.14 4.75 -32.72
C VAL A 278 -21.49 5.00 -34.18
N GLN A 279 -21.58 6.28 -34.54
CA GLN A 279 -21.78 6.71 -35.92
C GLN A 279 -20.47 7.22 -36.50
N LEU A 280 -19.95 6.55 -37.52
CA LEU A 280 -18.87 7.07 -38.33
C LEU A 280 -19.47 7.89 -39.47
N LYS A 281 -18.95 9.09 -39.68
CA LYS A 281 -19.29 9.95 -40.81
C LYS A 281 -18.42 9.61 -42.00
N LYS A 282 -18.96 9.75 -43.21
CA LYS A 282 -18.19 9.66 -44.45
C LYS A 282 -16.98 10.61 -44.38
N GLY A 283 -15.80 10.11 -44.71
CA GLY A 283 -14.54 10.83 -44.53
C GLY A 283 -13.84 10.46 -43.22
N TYR A 284 -12.94 11.33 -42.75
CA TYR A 284 -12.14 11.07 -41.55
C TYR A 284 -12.92 11.32 -40.25
N ASN A 285 -12.75 10.40 -39.30
CA ASN A 285 -13.25 10.47 -37.94
C ASN A 285 -12.06 10.33 -36.98
N ARG A 286 -11.97 11.19 -35.96
CA ARG A 286 -10.91 11.11 -34.96
C ARG A 286 -11.26 10.06 -33.92
N ILE A 287 -10.28 9.25 -33.55
CA ILE A 287 -10.34 8.30 -32.44
C ILE A 287 -9.28 8.72 -31.44
N LEU A 288 -9.68 8.88 -30.19
CA LEU A 288 -8.77 9.21 -29.10
C LEU A 288 -8.95 8.17 -27.99
N VAL A 289 -7.85 7.64 -27.49
CA VAL A 289 -7.79 6.76 -26.33
C VAL A 289 -6.99 7.47 -25.25
N GLN A 290 -7.54 7.57 -24.04
CA GLN A 290 -6.79 7.87 -22.83
C GLN A 290 -6.64 6.56 -22.07
N LEU A 291 -5.41 6.14 -21.80
CA LEU A 291 -5.09 4.96 -20.99
C LEU A 291 -4.34 5.41 -19.74
N ALA A 292 -4.91 5.15 -18.57
CA ALA A 292 -4.32 5.40 -17.26
C ALA A 292 -4.00 4.07 -16.58
N TYR A 293 -2.75 3.85 -16.21
CA TYR A 293 -2.28 2.57 -15.66
C TYR A 293 -1.34 2.78 -14.49
N SER A 294 -1.27 1.79 -13.60
CA SER A 294 -0.47 1.83 -12.36
C SER A 294 0.33 0.56 -12.15
N ASN A 295 1.61 0.69 -11.81
CA ASN A 295 2.53 -0.42 -11.50
C ASN A 295 2.54 -1.56 -12.53
N THR A 296 2.45 -1.24 -13.82
CA THR A 296 2.48 -2.23 -14.91
C THR A 296 3.51 -1.86 -15.97
N THR A 297 4.30 -2.83 -16.42
CA THR A 297 5.28 -2.66 -17.50
C THR A 297 4.72 -3.05 -18.87
N SER A 298 3.48 -3.53 -18.93
CA SER A 298 2.83 -3.95 -20.19
C SER A 298 1.44 -3.32 -20.39
N PRO A 299 1.25 -2.02 -20.10
CA PRO A 299 0.00 -1.34 -20.45
C PRO A 299 -0.24 -1.45 -21.95
N ASN A 300 -1.49 -1.71 -22.32
CA ASN A 300 -1.88 -1.90 -23.70
C ASN A 300 -3.34 -1.54 -23.90
N PHE A 301 -3.72 -1.35 -25.15
CA PHE A 301 -5.12 -1.22 -25.54
C PHE A 301 -5.33 -1.78 -26.95
N ILE A 302 -6.58 -2.03 -27.29
CA ILE A 302 -7.03 -2.33 -28.65
C ILE A 302 -8.34 -1.61 -28.92
N VAL A 303 -8.52 -1.12 -30.15
CA VAL A 303 -9.79 -0.56 -30.63
C VAL A 303 -10.13 -1.22 -31.96
N ARG A 304 -11.40 -1.61 -32.15
CA ARG A 304 -11.91 -2.26 -33.38
C ARG A 304 -13.27 -1.70 -33.74
N PHE A 305 -13.52 -1.53 -35.04
CA PHE A 305 -14.86 -1.23 -35.57
C PHE A 305 -15.44 -2.46 -36.25
N THR A 306 -16.61 -2.88 -35.80
CA THR A 306 -17.25 -4.11 -36.28
C THR A 306 -18.73 -3.92 -36.60
N ASP A 307 -19.31 -4.91 -37.27
CA ASP A 307 -20.75 -5.12 -37.29
C ASP A 307 -21.26 -5.66 -35.92
N ASP A 308 -22.57 -5.88 -35.81
CA ASP A 308 -23.20 -6.43 -34.59
C ASP A 308 -22.83 -7.91 -34.31
N ASN A 309 -22.23 -8.60 -35.30
CA ASN A 309 -21.68 -9.95 -35.16
C ASN A 309 -20.16 -9.93 -34.90
N TYR A 310 -19.59 -8.76 -34.59
CA TYR A 310 -18.16 -8.54 -34.29
C TYR A 310 -17.21 -8.78 -35.47
N ASN A 311 -17.72 -8.82 -36.71
CA ASN A 311 -16.87 -8.91 -37.90
C ASN A 311 -16.33 -7.53 -38.27
N SER A 312 -15.06 -7.48 -38.67
CA SER A 312 -14.40 -6.25 -39.12
C SER A 312 -15.09 -5.64 -40.34
N ILE A 313 -15.21 -4.31 -40.37
CA ILE A 313 -15.89 -3.59 -41.45
C ILE A 313 -14.94 -3.38 -42.64
N PRO A 314 -15.26 -3.87 -43.85
CA PRO A 314 -14.43 -3.65 -45.04
C PRO A 314 -14.39 -2.17 -45.46
N GLY A 315 -13.23 -1.70 -45.93
CA GLY A 315 -13.07 -0.38 -46.53
C GLY A 315 -12.70 0.75 -45.57
N LEU A 316 -12.60 0.49 -44.26
CA LEU A 316 -12.02 1.44 -43.32
C LEU A 316 -10.49 1.53 -43.52
N THR A 317 -9.95 2.75 -43.51
CA THR A 317 -8.50 3.00 -43.58
C THR A 317 -8.07 3.94 -42.46
N TYR A 318 -6.84 3.81 -41.98
CA TYR A 318 -6.36 4.46 -40.75
C TYR A 318 -5.10 5.28 -41.02
N THR A 319 -4.98 6.43 -40.35
CA THR A 319 -3.76 7.25 -40.37
C THR A 319 -3.53 7.91 -39.01
N PRO A 320 -2.29 7.90 -38.48
CA PRO A 320 -1.97 8.63 -37.24
C PRO A 320 -1.84 10.14 -37.48
N ALA A 321 -1.68 10.58 -38.74
CA ALA A 321 -1.53 11.99 -39.07
C ALA A 321 -2.86 12.72 -38.92
N LEU A 322 -2.82 13.94 -38.36
CA LEU A 322 -3.99 14.80 -38.21
C LEU A 322 -4.75 14.94 -39.54
N GLN A 323 -6.06 14.67 -39.49
CA GLN A 323 -6.99 14.88 -40.59
C GLN A 323 -8.11 15.84 -40.16
N GLN A 324 -8.75 16.47 -41.13
CA GLN A 324 -9.99 17.21 -40.86
C GLN A 324 -11.12 16.21 -40.57
N TYR A 325 -11.79 16.40 -39.43
CA TYR A 325 -12.93 15.59 -39.00
C TYR A 325 -14.04 16.50 -38.48
N THR A 326 -15.27 15.99 -38.45
CA THR A 326 -16.42 16.71 -37.88
C THR A 326 -16.52 16.40 -36.40
N LYS A 327 -16.49 17.41 -35.53
CA LYS A 327 -16.70 17.23 -34.09
C LYS A 327 -18.14 16.82 -33.78
N GLY A 328 -18.29 15.84 -32.90
CA GLY A 328 -19.57 15.34 -32.38
C GLY A 328 -20.06 16.14 -31.17
N ASN A 329 -20.96 15.54 -30.39
CA ASN A 329 -21.49 16.19 -29.19
C ASN A 329 -20.56 15.99 -27.98
N THR A 330 -19.74 17.01 -27.67
CA THR A 330 -18.77 16.96 -26.56
C THR A 330 -19.40 16.93 -25.16
N GLN A 331 -20.71 17.18 -25.05
CA GLN A 331 -21.43 17.08 -23.77
C GLN A 331 -22.05 15.69 -23.54
N LYS A 332 -22.05 14.81 -24.53
CA LYS A 332 -22.59 13.46 -24.37
C LYS A 332 -21.71 12.66 -23.41
N GLN A 333 -22.36 12.04 -22.43
CA GLN A 333 -21.70 11.10 -21.53
C GLN A 333 -21.67 9.70 -22.13
N ALA A 334 -20.64 8.92 -21.81
CA ALA A 334 -20.54 7.54 -22.25
C ALA A 334 -21.73 6.72 -21.71
N GLU A 335 -22.36 5.94 -22.58
CA GLU A 335 -23.38 4.97 -22.19
C GLU A 335 -22.70 3.70 -21.65
N PRO A 336 -23.34 2.94 -20.74
CA PRO A 336 -22.83 1.64 -20.32
C PRO A 336 -22.55 0.73 -21.53
N SER A 337 -21.42 0.03 -21.51
CA SER A 337 -21.11 -0.93 -22.56
C SER A 337 -22.15 -2.04 -22.64
N LEU A 338 -22.37 -2.55 -23.85
CA LEU A 338 -23.25 -3.70 -24.08
C LEU A 338 -22.77 -4.90 -23.27
N ARG A 339 -23.71 -5.69 -22.77
CA ARG A 339 -23.41 -6.89 -21.98
C ARG A 339 -22.74 -7.96 -22.85
N HIS A 340 -21.82 -8.75 -22.27
CA HIS A 340 -21.13 -9.79 -23.01
C HIS A 340 -22.07 -10.96 -23.35
N PHE A 341 -21.99 -11.49 -24.56
CA PHE A 341 -22.97 -12.48 -25.05
C PHE A 341 -22.95 -13.78 -24.23
N ALA A 342 -21.77 -14.22 -23.77
CA ALA A 342 -21.63 -15.43 -22.97
C ALA A 342 -22.21 -15.26 -21.56
N GLU A 343 -22.12 -14.07 -20.98
CA GLU A 343 -22.73 -13.77 -19.67
C GLU A 343 -24.24 -13.90 -19.74
N ILE A 344 -24.86 -13.23 -20.72
CA ILE A 344 -26.31 -13.28 -20.95
C ILE A 344 -26.76 -14.74 -21.14
N TYR A 345 -25.99 -15.51 -21.91
CA TYR A 345 -26.31 -16.90 -22.21
C TYR A 345 -26.32 -17.77 -20.94
N PHE A 346 -25.25 -17.75 -20.14
CA PHE A 346 -25.17 -18.61 -18.94
C PHE A 346 -26.08 -18.13 -17.81
N GLU A 347 -26.32 -16.82 -17.67
CA GLU A 347 -27.36 -16.33 -16.75
C GLU A 347 -28.74 -16.86 -17.09
N GLN A 348 -29.09 -16.90 -18.38
CA GLN A 348 -30.36 -17.49 -18.82
C GLN A 348 -30.39 -19.00 -18.59
N LYS A 349 -29.28 -19.71 -18.84
CA LYS A 349 -29.17 -21.15 -18.58
C LYS A 349 -29.33 -21.48 -17.09
N ILE A 350 -28.72 -20.68 -16.20
CA ILE A 350 -28.90 -20.80 -14.74
C ILE A 350 -30.35 -20.56 -14.34
N LYS A 351 -31.02 -19.53 -14.87
CA LYS A 351 -32.45 -19.28 -14.59
C LYS A 351 -33.35 -20.44 -15.01
N GLN A 352 -33.01 -21.12 -16.11
CA GLN A 352 -33.77 -22.27 -16.63
C GLN A 352 -33.42 -23.58 -15.91
N GLN A 353 -32.18 -23.71 -15.43
CA GLN A 353 -31.63 -24.92 -14.83
C GLN A 353 -30.84 -24.56 -13.54
N PRO A 354 -31.53 -24.10 -12.48
CA PRO A 354 -30.86 -23.55 -11.29
C PRO A 354 -30.06 -24.60 -10.50
N ASP A 355 -30.36 -25.88 -10.67
CA ASP A 355 -29.65 -26.99 -10.01
C ASP A 355 -28.46 -27.54 -10.83
N ASN A 356 -28.25 -27.02 -12.04
CA ASN A 356 -27.15 -27.46 -12.90
C ASN A 356 -25.87 -26.65 -12.63
N ILE A 357 -25.05 -27.15 -11.71
CA ILE A 357 -23.89 -26.43 -11.14
C ILE A 357 -22.83 -26.07 -12.20
N VAL A 358 -22.66 -26.86 -13.26
CA VAL A 358 -21.66 -26.54 -14.31
C VAL A 358 -21.94 -25.20 -14.99
N ASN A 359 -23.20 -24.77 -15.04
CA ASN A 359 -23.57 -23.49 -15.63
C ASN A 359 -23.05 -22.30 -14.83
N TYR A 360 -22.96 -22.46 -13.51
CA TYR A 360 -22.40 -21.45 -12.63
C TYR A 360 -20.88 -21.38 -12.77
N ILE A 361 -20.19 -22.54 -12.88
CA ILE A 361 -18.75 -22.58 -13.16
C ILE A 361 -18.47 -21.90 -14.50
N LEU A 362 -19.23 -22.22 -15.56
CA LEU A 362 -19.06 -21.59 -16.88
C LEU A 362 -19.32 -20.08 -16.86
N LEU A 363 -20.28 -19.60 -16.06
CA LEU A 363 -20.50 -18.16 -15.87
C LEU A 363 -19.38 -17.51 -15.05
N ALA A 364 -18.91 -18.16 -13.99
CA ALA A 364 -17.77 -17.70 -13.20
C ALA A 364 -16.51 -17.58 -14.07
N GLU A 365 -16.22 -18.58 -14.90
CA GLU A 365 -15.10 -18.57 -15.84
C GLU A 365 -15.25 -17.50 -16.93
N THR A 366 -16.48 -17.28 -17.40
CA THR A 366 -16.78 -16.14 -18.29
C THR A 366 -16.43 -14.82 -17.61
N TYR A 367 -16.86 -14.62 -16.37
CA TYR A 367 -16.53 -13.42 -15.59
C TYR A 367 -15.03 -13.30 -15.27
N LEU A 368 -14.35 -14.39 -14.91
CA LEU A 368 -12.92 -14.39 -14.59
C LEU A 368 -12.07 -14.07 -15.82
N ARG A 369 -12.46 -14.59 -16.99
CA ARG A 369 -11.85 -14.24 -18.27
C ARG A 369 -11.97 -12.74 -18.55
N ASP A 370 -13.14 -12.18 -18.27
CA ASP A 370 -13.46 -10.76 -18.41
C ASP A 370 -13.04 -9.87 -17.21
N LYS A 371 -12.29 -10.42 -16.22
CA LYS A 371 -11.87 -9.74 -14.97
C LYS A 371 -12.99 -9.16 -14.10
N LYS A 372 -14.20 -9.69 -14.25
CA LYS A 372 -15.33 -9.45 -13.34
C LYS A 372 -15.25 -10.36 -12.12
N THR A 373 -14.12 -10.29 -11.41
CA THR A 373 -13.77 -11.25 -10.36
C THR A 373 -14.71 -11.16 -9.15
N ALA A 374 -15.26 -9.97 -8.86
CA ALA A 374 -16.26 -9.79 -7.81
C ALA A 374 -17.57 -10.54 -8.14
N GLU A 375 -18.03 -10.47 -9.39
CA GLU A 375 -19.23 -11.17 -9.87
C GLU A 375 -19.02 -12.69 -9.89
N ALA A 376 -17.85 -13.16 -10.35
CA ALA A 376 -17.47 -14.57 -10.31
C ALA A 376 -17.47 -15.10 -8.86
N ARG A 377 -16.83 -14.35 -7.96
CA ARG A 377 -16.72 -14.71 -6.55
C ARG A 377 -18.09 -14.78 -5.89
N ALA A 378 -18.92 -13.75 -6.03
CA ALA A 378 -20.26 -13.72 -5.45
C ALA A 378 -21.11 -14.90 -5.92
N LEU A 379 -21.00 -15.26 -7.21
CA LEU A 379 -21.69 -16.41 -7.79
C LEU A 379 -21.25 -17.74 -7.17
N ILE A 380 -19.94 -17.94 -6.98
CA ILE A 380 -19.39 -19.17 -6.40
C ILE A 380 -19.68 -19.26 -4.90
N GLU A 381 -19.57 -18.15 -4.16
CA GLU A 381 -19.90 -18.09 -2.73
C GLU A 381 -21.36 -18.46 -2.46
N ASP A 382 -22.32 -17.99 -3.27
CA ASP A 382 -23.75 -18.33 -3.16
C ASP A 382 -24.00 -19.85 -3.27
N ILE A 383 -23.28 -20.55 -4.16
CA ILE A 383 -23.41 -22.01 -4.30
C ILE A 383 -22.74 -22.73 -3.14
N LEU A 384 -21.61 -22.21 -2.67
CA LEU A 384 -20.87 -22.76 -1.53
C LEU A 384 -21.66 -22.63 -0.22
N GLU A 385 -22.69 -21.77 -0.11
CA GLU A 385 -23.62 -21.81 1.02
C GLU A 385 -24.37 -23.15 1.10
N LYS A 386 -24.71 -23.74 -0.05
CA LYS A 386 -25.40 -25.04 -0.13
C LYS A 386 -24.42 -26.21 -0.05
N PHE A 387 -23.23 -26.06 -0.63
CA PHE A 387 -22.22 -27.12 -0.73
C PHE A 387 -20.86 -26.66 -0.18
N PRO A 388 -20.77 -26.38 1.14
CA PRO A 388 -19.64 -25.68 1.73
C PRO A 388 -18.30 -26.38 1.59
N ASP A 389 -18.29 -27.70 1.45
CA ASP A 389 -17.06 -28.50 1.39
C ASP A 389 -16.80 -29.09 0.01
N ASN A 390 -17.53 -28.68 -1.04
CA ASN A 390 -17.25 -29.13 -2.41
C ASN A 390 -15.91 -28.54 -2.89
N SER A 391 -14.91 -29.40 -3.02
CA SER A 391 -13.54 -29.02 -3.35
C SER A 391 -13.38 -28.41 -4.74
N LEU A 392 -14.19 -28.82 -5.71
CA LEU A 392 -14.12 -28.26 -7.07
C LEU A 392 -14.54 -26.80 -7.05
N LEU A 393 -15.67 -26.48 -6.40
CA LEU A 393 -16.15 -25.09 -6.25
C LEU A 393 -15.22 -24.24 -5.39
N ARG A 394 -14.57 -24.82 -4.38
CA ARG A 394 -13.55 -24.13 -3.57
C ARG A 394 -12.33 -23.75 -4.40
N VAL A 395 -11.92 -24.56 -5.37
CA VAL A 395 -10.86 -24.20 -6.31
C VAL A 395 -11.28 -23.05 -7.22
N GLU A 396 -12.53 -23.02 -7.68
CA GLU A 396 -13.05 -21.86 -8.43
C GLU A 396 -13.00 -20.56 -7.58
N LEU A 397 -13.31 -20.66 -6.28
CA LEU A 397 -13.17 -19.53 -5.35
C LEU A 397 -11.69 -19.14 -5.15
N MET A 398 -10.78 -20.11 -5.03
CA MET A 398 -9.34 -19.85 -4.98
C MET A 398 -8.85 -19.15 -6.25
N LEU A 399 -9.33 -19.52 -7.43
CA LEU A 399 -9.04 -18.83 -8.69
C LEU A 399 -9.52 -17.38 -8.67
N CYS A 400 -10.70 -17.11 -8.12
CA CYS A 400 -11.17 -15.73 -7.89
C CYS A 400 -10.18 -14.95 -7.01
N HIS A 401 -9.77 -15.50 -5.86
CA HIS A 401 -8.81 -14.84 -4.97
C HIS A 401 -7.43 -14.62 -5.61
N ILE A 402 -6.97 -15.55 -6.46
CA ILE A 402 -5.73 -15.39 -7.24
C ILE A 402 -5.87 -14.22 -8.22
N LYS A 403 -6.99 -14.14 -8.96
CA LYS A 403 -7.22 -13.06 -9.93
C LYS A 403 -7.37 -11.68 -9.28
N ASP A 404 -7.90 -11.63 -8.06
CA ASP A 404 -7.98 -10.42 -7.23
C ASP A 404 -6.67 -10.07 -6.50
N ASN A 405 -5.64 -10.91 -6.62
CA ASN A 405 -4.41 -10.82 -5.83
C ASN A 405 -4.67 -10.77 -4.31
N ASN A 406 -5.73 -11.46 -3.85
CA ASN A 406 -6.14 -11.51 -2.45
C ASN A 406 -5.48 -12.67 -1.72
N ARG A 407 -4.22 -12.47 -1.34
CA ARG A 407 -3.40 -13.49 -0.66
C ARG A 407 -4.04 -14.01 0.64
N THR A 408 -4.67 -13.14 1.43
CA THR A 408 -5.23 -13.53 2.74
C THR A 408 -6.36 -14.53 2.60
N LEU A 409 -7.35 -14.25 1.76
CA LEU A 409 -8.48 -15.17 1.54
C LEU A 409 -8.03 -16.44 0.82
N LEU A 410 -7.08 -16.35 -0.12
CA LEU A 410 -6.47 -17.52 -0.74
C LEU A 410 -5.84 -18.48 0.29
N LEU A 411 -5.13 -17.94 1.29
CA LEU A 411 -4.55 -18.76 2.37
C LEU A 411 -5.63 -19.42 3.24
N GLN A 412 -6.72 -18.71 3.53
CA GLN A 412 -7.84 -19.28 4.30
C GLN A 412 -8.47 -20.47 3.57
N GLU A 413 -8.76 -20.33 2.27
CA GLU A 413 -9.28 -21.43 1.46
C GLU A 413 -8.25 -22.56 1.35
N THR A 414 -6.95 -22.24 1.27
CA THR A 414 -5.88 -23.25 1.26
C THR A 414 -5.84 -24.08 2.55
N GLU A 415 -5.94 -23.46 3.73
CA GLU A 415 -5.98 -24.20 5.00
C GLU A 415 -7.27 -25.00 5.15
N ARG A 416 -8.40 -24.45 4.69
CA ARG A 416 -9.67 -25.19 4.65
C ARG A 416 -9.56 -26.45 3.79
N MET A 417 -8.96 -26.34 2.61
CA MET A 417 -8.74 -27.48 1.71
C MET A 417 -7.89 -28.57 2.39
N LYS A 418 -6.84 -28.19 3.13
CA LYS A 418 -6.04 -29.14 3.92
C LYS A 418 -6.85 -29.88 4.98
N GLU A 419 -7.85 -29.23 5.58
CA GLU A 419 -8.70 -29.84 6.61
C GLU A 419 -9.80 -30.72 6.00
N LYS A 420 -10.48 -30.26 4.95
CA LYS A 420 -11.70 -30.88 4.40
C LYS A 420 -11.47 -31.88 3.28
N ASP A 421 -10.36 -31.76 2.56
CA ASP A 421 -10.01 -32.67 1.46
C ASP A 421 -8.47 -32.83 1.37
N PRO A 422 -7.85 -33.42 2.42
CA PRO A 422 -6.39 -33.56 2.52
C PRO A 422 -5.78 -34.44 1.42
N GLU A 423 -6.60 -35.22 0.72
CA GLU A 423 -6.16 -36.14 -0.32
C GLU A 423 -6.32 -35.59 -1.74
N CYS A 424 -6.68 -34.32 -1.92
CA CYS A 424 -6.71 -33.72 -3.26
C CYS A 424 -5.30 -33.36 -3.77
N PRO A 425 -5.09 -33.31 -5.11
CA PRO A 425 -3.77 -33.06 -5.69
C PRO A 425 -3.12 -31.75 -5.22
N ILE A 426 -3.90 -30.68 -5.10
CA ILE A 426 -3.40 -29.36 -4.67
C ILE A 426 -2.80 -29.43 -3.27
N VAL A 427 -3.50 -30.07 -2.32
CA VAL A 427 -3.01 -30.23 -0.95
C VAL A 427 -1.77 -31.13 -0.90
N TYR A 428 -1.73 -32.21 -1.69
CA TYR A 428 -0.53 -33.03 -1.81
C TYR A 428 0.68 -32.23 -2.32
N LYS A 429 0.52 -31.43 -3.40
CA LYS A 429 1.59 -30.56 -3.93
C LYS A 429 2.09 -29.57 -2.87
N LEU A 430 1.18 -28.92 -2.12
CA LEU A 430 1.52 -27.99 -1.05
C LEU A 430 2.28 -28.68 0.10
N ASN A 431 1.88 -29.90 0.48
CA ASN A 431 2.57 -30.67 1.51
C ASN A 431 3.97 -31.08 1.06
N ILE A 432 4.14 -31.52 -0.19
CA ILE A 432 5.46 -31.83 -0.77
C ILE A 432 6.36 -30.59 -0.74
N GLN A 433 5.85 -29.43 -1.16
CA GLN A 433 6.62 -28.19 -1.12
C GLN A 433 7.01 -27.81 0.31
N LYS A 434 6.10 -27.95 1.27
CA LYS A 434 6.41 -27.70 2.69
C LYS A 434 7.49 -28.64 3.22
N LEU A 435 7.44 -29.93 2.88
CA LEU A 435 8.47 -30.90 3.28
C LEU A 435 9.84 -30.49 2.73
N LEU A 436 9.87 -30.05 1.46
CA LEU A 436 11.09 -29.57 0.82
C LEU A 436 11.63 -28.28 1.50
N GLU A 437 10.77 -27.30 1.78
CA GLU A 437 11.12 -26.04 2.44
C GLU A 437 11.57 -26.23 3.90
N THR A 438 11.11 -27.29 4.55
CA THR A 438 11.52 -27.69 5.91
C THR A 438 12.65 -28.72 5.92
N GLU A 439 13.32 -28.90 4.76
CA GLU A 439 14.48 -29.76 4.57
C GLU A 439 14.25 -31.25 4.91
N LYS A 440 12.99 -31.69 4.92
CA LYS A 440 12.58 -33.08 5.16
C LYS A 440 12.66 -33.88 3.86
N TYR A 441 13.89 -34.07 3.37
CA TYR A 441 14.13 -34.57 2.02
C TYR A 441 13.66 -36.01 1.78
N ASP A 442 13.85 -36.93 2.73
CA ASP A 442 13.39 -38.32 2.57
C ASP A 442 11.86 -38.41 2.54
N GLU A 443 11.18 -37.69 3.44
CA GLU A 443 9.72 -37.56 3.44
C GLU A 443 9.21 -36.91 2.13
N THR A 444 9.97 -35.96 1.57
CA THR A 444 9.65 -35.32 0.28
C THR A 444 9.70 -36.34 -0.86
N GLU A 445 10.73 -37.20 -0.90
CA GLU A 445 10.91 -38.25 -1.93
C GLU A 445 9.79 -39.31 -1.86
N GLU A 446 9.41 -39.73 -0.66
CA GLU A 446 8.27 -40.62 -0.42
C GLU A 446 6.95 -39.97 -0.88
N ALA A 447 6.73 -38.71 -0.51
CA ALA A 447 5.53 -37.97 -0.88
C ALA A 447 5.41 -37.75 -2.40
N LEU A 448 6.53 -37.46 -3.08
CA LEU A 448 6.60 -37.38 -4.55
C LEU A 448 6.25 -38.72 -5.21
N THR A 449 6.76 -39.83 -4.68
CA THR A 449 6.45 -41.18 -5.18
C THR A 449 4.97 -41.51 -4.99
N LYS A 450 4.42 -41.17 -3.83
CA LYS A 450 2.99 -41.34 -3.54
C LYS A 450 2.12 -40.49 -4.46
N TYR A 451 2.47 -39.23 -4.68
CA TYR A 451 1.78 -38.34 -5.62
C TYR A 451 1.77 -38.93 -7.03
N ALA A 452 2.94 -39.34 -7.53
CA ALA A 452 3.08 -39.94 -8.85
C ALA A 452 2.24 -41.22 -9.01
N THR A 453 2.08 -41.99 -7.94
CA THR A 453 1.24 -43.20 -7.93
C THR A 453 -0.25 -42.89 -7.99
N LEU A 454 -0.70 -41.83 -7.30
CA LEU A 454 -2.12 -41.47 -7.19
C LEU A 454 -2.62 -40.66 -8.40
N PHE A 455 -1.80 -39.74 -8.91
CA PHE A 455 -2.21 -38.75 -9.91
C PHE A 455 -1.42 -38.85 -11.22
N GLY A 456 -0.33 -39.64 -11.25
CA GLY A 456 0.59 -39.70 -12.38
C GLY A 456 1.78 -38.76 -12.24
N ASN A 457 2.77 -38.91 -13.13
CA ASN A 457 3.87 -37.95 -13.22
C ASN A 457 3.36 -36.69 -13.95
N ASP A 458 3.61 -35.54 -13.34
CA ASP A 458 3.30 -34.21 -13.85
C ASP A 458 4.61 -33.44 -14.04
N ASP A 459 4.65 -32.55 -15.04
CA ASP A 459 5.81 -31.74 -15.39
C ASP A 459 6.27 -30.87 -14.21
N ASP A 460 5.32 -30.35 -13.42
CA ASP A 460 5.57 -29.59 -12.18
C ASP A 460 6.41 -30.37 -11.15
N MET A 461 6.33 -31.70 -11.17
CA MET A 461 7.02 -32.54 -10.20
C MET A 461 8.50 -32.75 -10.56
N PHE A 462 8.93 -32.46 -11.79
CA PHE A 462 10.35 -32.45 -12.15
C PHE A 462 11.10 -31.33 -11.45
N ASP A 463 10.57 -30.10 -11.43
CA ASP A 463 11.18 -28.97 -10.74
C ASP A 463 11.38 -29.23 -9.25
N THR A 464 10.41 -29.91 -8.64
CA THR A 464 10.48 -30.30 -7.23
C THR A 464 11.56 -31.36 -6.99
N LYS A 465 11.64 -32.39 -7.84
CA LYS A 465 12.71 -33.41 -7.78
C LYS A 465 14.10 -32.79 -7.97
N ILE A 466 14.24 -31.84 -8.89
CA ILE A 466 15.48 -31.12 -9.17
C ILE A 466 15.92 -30.31 -7.95
N LYS A 467 15.02 -29.55 -7.34
CA LYS A 467 15.30 -28.82 -6.09
C LYS A 467 15.68 -29.76 -4.95
N LEU A 468 14.97 -30.87 -4.79
CA LEU A 468 15.23 -31.90 -3.79
C LEU A 468 16.64 -32.50 -3.93
N TYR A 469 16.99 -33.00 -5.11
CA TYR A 469 18.29 -33.64 -5.33
C TYR A 469 19.45 -32.65 -5.32
N GLY A 470 19.21 -31.39 -5.72
CA GLY A 470 20.15 -30.29 -5.53
C GLY A 470 20.41 -30.02 -4.04
N ALA A 471 19.36 -29.94 -3.22
CA ALA A 471 19.49 -29.71 -1.78
C ALA A 471 20.15 -30.89 -1.03
N GLN A 472 19.90 -32.14 -1.48
CA GLN A 472 20.61 -33.33 -0.98
C GLN A 472 22.05 -33.46 -1.52
N ASN A 473 22.50 -32.56 -2.41
CA ASN A 473 23.79 -32.62 -3.09
C ASN A 473 24.05 -33.95 -3.85
N LYS A 474 22.97 -34.61 -4.31
CA LYS A 474 23.02 -35.87 -5.09
C LYS A 474 23.22 -35.54 -6.57
N MET A 475 24.40 -35.02 -6.92
CA MET A 475 24.68 -34.44 -8.24
C MET A 475 24.43 -35.41 -9.41
N ASP A 476 24.78 -36.69 -9.28
CA ASP A 476 24.55 -37.68 -10.34
C ASP A 476 23.06 -37.92 -10.59
N VAL A 477 22.26 -38.02 -9.53
CA VAL A 477 20.80 -38.20 -9.60
C VAL A 477 20.12 -36.94 -10.12
N LEU A 478 20.59 -35.77 -9.71
CA LEU A 478 20.13 -34.48 -10.20
C LEU A 478 20.35 -34.36 -11.72
N ILE A 479 21.57 -34.61 -12.19
CA ILE A 479 21.91 -34.55 -13.61
C ILE A 479 21.05 -35.56 -14.38
N LYS A 480 20.94 -36.80 -13.88
CA LYS A 480 20.08 -37.82 -14.49
C LYS A 480 18.62 -37.38 -14.59
N THR A 481 18.10 -36.74 -13.54
CA THR A 481 16.73 -36.20 -13.51
C THR A 481 16.54 -35.10 -14.55
N ILE A 482 17.51 -34.19 -14.70
CA ILE A 482 17.49 -33.14 -15.73
C ILE A 482 17.55 -33.76 -17.14
N GLU A 483 18.40 -34.75 -17.36
CA GLU A 483 18.50 -35.47 -18.64
C GLU A 483 17.20 -36.19 -19.00
N ASP A 484 16.59 -36.89 -18.04
CA ASP A 484 15.34 -37.61 -18.23
C ASP A 484 14.18 -36.63 -18.48
N ALA A 485 14.13 -35.51 -17.74
CA ALA A 485 13.17 -34.43 -17.97
C ALA A 485 13.34 -33.81 -19.37
N TYR A 486 14.58 -33.53 -19.80
CA TYR A 486 14.86 -32.98 -21.14
C TYR A 486 14.52 -33.99 -22.25
N LYS A 487 14.72 -35.28 -22.00
CA LYS A 487 14.33 -36.34 -22.94
C LYS A 487 12.80 -36.45 -23.06
N ALA A 488 12.08 -36.30 -21.96
CA ALA A 488 10.62 -36.30 -21.96
C ALA A 488 10.06 -35.06 -22.66
N ASN A 489 10.57 -33.87 -22.31
CA ASN A 489 10.02 -32.58 -22.72
C ASN A 489 11.11 -31.61 -23.26
N PRO A 490 11.73 -31.90 -24.42
CA PRO A 490 12.84 -31.12 -24.94
C PRO A 490 12.46 -29.69 -25.38
N GLU A 491 11.17 -29.37 -25.47
CA GLU A 491 10.68 -28.03 -25.82
C GLU A 491 10.35 -27.16 -24.58
N ASN A 492 10.37 -27.72 -23.36
CA ASN A 492 10.18 -26.96 -22.13
C ASN A 492 11.43 -26.09 -21.86
N THR A 493 11.28 -24.77 -21.83
CA THR A 493 12.41 -23.83 -21.77
C THR A 493 13.16 -23.88 -20.45
N GLY A 494 12.50 -24.17 -19.33
CA GLY A 494 13.15 -24.29 -18.03
C GLY A 494 14.07 -25.51 -17.98
N VAL A 495 13.55 -26.67 -18.39
CA VAL A 495 14.34 -27.92 -18.47
C VAL A 495 15.48 -27.79 -19.49
N LEU A 496 15.21 -27.12 -20.60
CA LEU A 496 16.20 -26.85 -21.66
C LEU A 496 17.34 -25.95 -21.16
N GLU A 497 17.06 -24.89 -20.39
CA GLU A 497 18.08 -24.06 -19.73
C GLU A 497 18.91 -24.87 -18.72
N MET A 498 18.27 -25.72 -17.92
CA MET A 498 18.97 -26.61 -16.99
C MET A 498 19.92 -27.55 -17.73
N MET A 499 19.46 -28.20 -18.81
CA MET A 499 20.29 -29.09 -19.61
C MET A 499 21.45 -28.35 -20.32
N PHE A 500 21.21 -27.12 -20.79
CA PHE A 500 22.26 -26.23 -21.28
C PHE A 500 23.35 -26.00 -20.21
N ASN A 501 22.94 -25.69 -18.97
CA ASN A 501 23.86 -25.45 -17.86
C ASN A 501 24.62 -26.73 -17.44
N VAL A 502 23.96 -27.90 -17.44
CA VAL A 502 24.62 -29.20 -17.21
C VAL A 502 25.73 -29.42 -18.23
N LYS A 503 25.45 -29.22 -19.52
CA LYS A 503 26.46 -29.34 -20.58
C LYS A 503 27.59 -28.33 -20.44
N MET A 504 27.25 -27.06 -20.17
CA MET A 504 28.24 -25.98 -20.02
C MET A 504 29.16 -26.17 -18.83
N GLN A 505 28.61 -26.50 -17.66
CA GLN A 505 29.33 -26.43 -16.39
C GLN A 505 29.80 -27.80 -15.90
N ALA A 506 28.91 -28.81 -15.88
CA ALA A 506 29.22 -30.13 -15.35
C ALA A 506 30.06 -30.95 -16.35
N TYR A 507 29.64 -30.98 -17.63
CA TYR A 507 30.36 -31.73 -18.67
C TYR A 507 31.43 -30.91 -19.40
N LYS A 508 31.46 -29.58 -19.20
CA LYS A 508 32.36 -28.65 -19.92
C LYS A 508 32.28 -28.81 -21.45
N ASP A 509 31.14 -29.30 -21.93
CA ASP A 509 30.82 -29.55 -23.34
C ASP A 509 30.16 -28.30 -23.94
N VAL A 510 30.98 -27.27 -24.17
CA VAL A 510 30.53 -25.99 -24.74
C VAL A 510 29.83 -26.17 -26.10
N PRO A 511 30.36 -26.95 -27.06
CA PRO A 511 29.66 -27.19 -28.33
C PRO A 511 28.30 -27.88 -28.14
N GLY A 512 28.23 -28.89 -27.27
CA GLY A 512 26.98 -29.60 -26.97
C GLY A 512 25.95 -28.70 -26.30
N ALA A 513 26.38 -27.82 -25.39
CA ALA A 513 25.50 -26.85 -24.77
C ALA A 513 24.92 -25.85 -25.78
N LEU A 514 25.77 -25.18 -26.56
CA LEU A 514 25.31 -24.26 -27.62
C LEU A 514 24.35 -24.98 -28.59
N GLY A 515 24.65 -26.25 -28.91
CA GLY A 515 23.82 -27.11 -29.73
C GLY A 515 22.39 -27.35 -29.19
N ILE A 516 22.17 -27.29 -27.86
CA ILE A 516 20.82 -27.39 -27.26
C ILE A 516 19.97 -26.20 -27.67
N TYR A 517 20.47 -24.97 -27.43
CA TYR A 517 19.77 -23.75 -27.82
C TYR A 517 19.62 -23.64 -29.33
N GLU A 518 20.68 -23.90 -30.10
CA GLU A 518 20.64 -23.88 -31.57
C GLU A 518 19.61 -24.86 -32.12
N LYS A 519 19.51 -26.08 -31.57
CA LYS A 519 18.54 -27.10 -32.02
C LYS A 519 17.11 -26.64 -31.74
N TYR A 520 16.82 -26.13 -30.54
CA TYR A 520 15.50 -25.64 -30.19
C TYR A 520 15.05 -24.49 -31.09
N LEU A 521 15.95 -23.53 -31.32
CA LEU A 521 15.67 -22.32 -32.10
C LEU A 521 15.51 -22.55 -33.60
N LYS A 522 15.79 -23.75 -34.12
CA LYS A 522 15.52 -24.10 -35.54
C LYS A 522 14.02 -24.07 -35.87
N SER A 523 13.19 -24.51 -34.94
CA SER A 523 11.73 -24.64 -35.13
C SER A 523 10.91 -23.93 -34.05
N ASN A 524 11.57 -23.32 -33.07
CA ASN A 524 10.92 -22.61 -31.98
C ASN A 524 11.48 -21.20 -31.83
N PHE A 525 10.65 -20.28 -31.34
CA PHE A 525 11.08 -18.93 -30.98
C PHE A 525 10.86 -18.73 -29.49
N ASN A 526 11.91 -18.34 -28.79
CA ASN A 526 11.82 -17.85 -27.42
C ASN A 526 12.83 -16.72 -27.22
N PHE A 527 12.34 -15.57 -26.77
CA PHE A 527 13.14 -14.36 -26.63
C PHE A 527 14.29 -14.53 -25.63
N GLN A 528 14.02 -15.17 -24.48
CA GLN A 528 15.03 -15.36 -23.43
C GLN A 528 16.11 -16.37 -23.87
N VAL A 529 15.72 -17.45 -24.54
CA VAL A 529 16.67 -18.44 -25.08
C VAL A 529 17.58 -17.80 -26.15
N LEU A 530 17.03 -16.96 -27.03
CA LEU A 530 17.82 -16.21 -28.02
C LEU A 530 18.84 -15.27 -27.35
N LYS A 531 18.41 -14.47 -26.36
CA LYS A 531 19.32 -13.58 -25.61
C LYS A 531 20.37 -14.38 -24.83
N ALA A 532 20.01 -15.51 -24.24
CA ALA A 532 20.95 -16.39 -23.55
C ALA A 532 21.99 -16.97 -24.50
N LEU A 533 21.60 -17.39 -25.71
CA LEU A 533 22.51 -17.86 -26.75
C LEU A 533 23.45 -16.74 -27.22
N ALA A 534 22.96 -15.52 -27.43
CA ALA A 534 23.77 -14.37 -27.79
C ALA A 534 24.87 -14.08 -26.74
N ARG A 535 24.49 -14.01 -25.45
CA ARG A 535 25.45 -13.86 -24.34
C ARG A 535 26.44 -15.03 -24.25
N ALA A 536 25.98 -16.25 -24.51
CA ALA A 536 26.85 -17.42 -24.52
C ALA A 536 27.88 -17.34 -25.66
N TYR A 537 27.50 -16.86 -26.84
CA TYR A 537 28.45 -16.61 -27.93
C TYR A 537 29.46 -15.51 -27.59
N ASN A 538 29.01 -14.40 -26.99
CA ASN A 538 29.90 -13.32 -26.54
C ASN A 538 31.00 -13.85 -25.61
N LYS A 539 30.63 -14.60 -24.56
CA LYS A 539 31.57 -15.22 -23.60
C LYS A 539 32.56 -16.17 -24.25
N GLN A 540 32.25 -16.72 -25.42
CA GLN A 540 33.13 -17.60 -26.20
C GLN A 540 33.93 -16.84 -27.27
N GLY A 541 33.96 -15.51 -27.23
CA GLY A 541 34.65 -14.66 -28.20
C GLY A 541 34.00 -14.64 -29.59
N LYS A 542 32.74 -15.06 -29.73
CA LYS A 542 32.02 -15.15 -31.00
C LYS A 542 31.10 -13.93 -31.22
N ALA A 543 31.68 -12.74 -31.20
CA ALA A 543 30.96 -11.47 -31.30
C ALA A 543 30.09 -11.35 -32.57
N ASP A 544 30.52 -11.89 -33.71
CA ASP A 544 29.73 -11.86 -34.95
C ASP A 544 28.40 -12.61 -34.83
N LYS A 545 28.40 -13.74 -34.11
CA LYS A 545 27.18 -14.53 -33.89
C LYS A 545 26.22 -13.87 -32.91
N GLU A 546 26.75 -13.21 -31.88
CA GLU A 546 25.95 -12.38 -30.99
C GLU A 546 25.27 -11.26 -31.77
N LEU A 547 26.04 -10.47 -32.53
CA LEU A 547 25.52 -9.37 -33.33
C LEU A 547 24.45 -9.85 -34.32
N GLN A 548 24.64 -11.01 -34.95
CA GLN A 548 23.66 -11.61 -35.85
C GLN A 548 22.31 -11.85 -35.13
N ILE A 549 22.33 -12.35 -33.90
CA ILE A 549 21.12 -12.58 -33.10
C ILE A 549 20.48 -11.24 -32.72
N LEU A 550 21.25 -10.29 -32.20
CA LEU A 550 20.74 -8.98 -31.77
C LEU A 550 20.10 -8.22 -32.94
N LYS A 551 20.74 -8.22 -34.12
CA LYS A 551 20.16 -7.63 -35.34
C LYS A 551 18.90 -8.35 -35.79
N SER A 552 18.90 -9.68 -35.81
CA SER A 552 17.70 -10.47 -36.15
C SER A 552 16.53 -10.15 -35.22
N LEU A 553 16.77 -9.97 -33.91
CA LEU A 553 15.74 -9.53 -32.98
C LEU A 553 15.24 -8.12 -33.32
N SER A 554 16.14 -7.15 -33.49
CA SER A 554 15.79 -5.78 -33.87
C SER A 554 15.02 -5.70 -35.19
N ASP A 555 15.36 -6.52 -36.19
CA ASP A 555 14.71 -6.52 -37.51
C ASP A 555 13.31 -7.17 -37.45
N ASN A 556 13.13 -8.17 -36.58
CA ASN A 556 11.84 -8.85 -36.40
C ASN A 556 10.88 -8.03 -35.52
N PHE A 557 11.40 -7.26 -34.57
CA PHE A 557 10.65 -6.42 -33.64
C PHE A 557 11.14 -4.95 -33.69
N PRO A 558 11.02 -4.28 -34.85
CA PRO A 558 11.61 -2.94 -35.07
C PRO A 558 10.94 -1.82 -34.28
N TYR A 559 9.89 -2.15 -33.52
CA TYR A 559 9.13 -1.22 -32.68
C TYR A 559 9.67 -1.15 -31.24
N ASP A 560 10.52 -2.08 -30.81
CA ASP A 560 11.06 -2.15 -29.46
C ASP A 560 12.42 -1.41 -29.38
N PRO A 561 12.49 -0.23 -28.73
CA PRO A 561 13.72 0.52 -28.66
C PRO A 561 14.79 -0.17 -27.82
N ASP A 562 14.42 -1.05 -26.87
CA ASP A 562 15.41 -1.75 -26.04
C ASP A 562 16.26 -2.70 -26.88
N LEU A 563 15.67 -3.36 -27.88
CA LEU A 563 16.40 -4.20 -28.83
C LEU A 563 17.37 -3.41 -29.71
N ILE A 564 16.98 -2.18 -30.08
CA ILE A 564 17.86 -1.25 -30.81
C ILE A 564 19.01 -0.80 -29.89
N THR A 565 18.74 -0.53 -28.62
CA THR A 565 19.79 -0.17 -27.66
C THR A 565 20.71 -1.33 -27.30
N ASP A 566 20.23 -2.59 -27.34
CA ASP A 566 21.09 -3.77 -27.21
C ASP A 566 22.14 -3.80 -28.34
N VAL A 567 21.73 -3.49 -29.58
CA VAL A 567 22.66 -3.35 -30.73
C VAL A 567 23.59 -2.14 -30.56
N SER A 568 23.08 -1.02 -30.04
CA SER A 568 23.92 0.15 -29.72
C SER A 568 25.01 -0.20 -28.70
N SER A 569 24.62 -0.85 -27.60
CA SER A 569 25.51 -1.26 -26.51
C SER A 569 26.59 -2.22 -27.00
N PHE A 570 26.23 -3.19 -27.85
CA PHE A 570 27.21 -4.06 -28.50
C PHE A 570 28.27 -3.24 -29.26
N TYR A 571 27.86 -2.26 -30.08
CA TYR A 571 28.82 -1.43 -30.81
C TYR A 571 29.64 -0.52 -29.89
N PHE A 572 29.06 -0.04 -28.79
CA PHE A 572 29.75 0.74 -27.78
C PHE A 572 30.86 -0.09 -27.10
N ASP A 573 30.56 -1.34 -26.72
CA ASP A 573 31.52 -2.27 -26.10
C ASP A 573 32.68 -2.61 -27.06
N GLN A 574 32.40 -2.67 -28.37
CA GLN A 574 33.41 -2.82 -29.42
C GLN A 574 34.14 -1.50 -29.76
N GLN A 575 33.93 -0.44 -28.98
CA GLN A 575 34.48 0.91 -29.17
C GLN A 575 34.11 1.54 -30.53
N ASN A 576 33.09 1.03 -31.20
CA ASN A 576 32.54 1.59 -32.44
C ASN A 576 31.43 2.59 -32.11
N TYR A 577 31.83 3.68 -31.46
CA TYR A 577 30.90 4.68 -30.94
C TYR A 577 30.04 5.33 -32.02
N LYS A 578 30.56 5.46 -33.26
CA LYS A 578 29.79 5.98 -34.39
C LYS A 578 28.55 5.14 -34.70
N LYS A 579 28.71 3.81 -34.74
CA LYS A 579 27.58 2.90 -34.93
C LYS A 579 26.67 2.85 -33.71
N ALA A 580 27.23 2.91 -32.50
CA ALA A 580 26.42 3.02 -31.29
C ALA A 580 25.47 4.23 -31.38
N ALA A 581 26.01 5.43 -31.63
CA ALA A 581 25.21 6.64 -31.80
C ALA A 581 24.18 6.59 -32.95
N GLU A 582 24.45 5.83 -34.02
CA GLU A 582 23.47 5.59 -35.08
C GLU A 582 22.23 4.85 -34.55
N PHE A 583 22.43 3.75 -33.84
CA PHE A 583 21.34 2.99 -33.21
C PHE A 583 20.71 3.75 -32.03
N GLY A 584 21.49 4.50 -31.24
CA GLY A 584 20.98 5.41 -30.21
C GLY A 584 20.00 6.45 -30.77
N ARG A 585 20.30 7.04 -31.93
CA ARG A 585 19.36 7.94 -32.64
C ARG A 585 18.14 7.21 -33.17
N GLN A 586 18.28 5.98 -33.67
CA GLN A 586 17.14 5.18 -34.11
C GLN A 586 16.17 4.90 -32.96
N ALA A 587 16.66 4.56 -31.76
CA ALA A 587 15.83 4.38 -30.57
C ALA A 587 15.03 5.65 -30.23
N LEU A 588 15.62 6.83 -30.38
CA LEU A 588 14.94 8.12 -30.16
C LEU A 588 13.83 8.43 -31.18
N THR A 589 13.85 7.83 -32.38
CA THR A 589 12.72 7.94 -33.33
C THR A 589 11.48 7.17 -32.89
N LEU A 590 11.64 6.22 -31.96
CA LEU A 590 10.57 5.43 -31.37
C LEU A 590 10.13 5.99 -30.01
N ALA A 591 11.05 6.58 -29.25
CA ALA A 591 10.84 7.00 -27.86
C ALA A 591 11.59 8.32 -27.54
N PRO A 592 11.14 9.47 -28.09
CA PRO A 592 11.88 10.74 -28.05
C PRO A 592 11.94 11.40 -26.67
N TYR A 593 11.13 10.94 -25.70
CA TYR A 593 11.02 11.53 -24.36
C TYR A 593 11.59 10.64 -23.25
N VAL A 594 12.31 9.56 -23.59
CA VAL A 594 12.94 8.66 -22.63
C VAL A 594 14.34 9.17 -22.27
N ALA A 595 14.53 9.58 -21.02
CA ALA A 595 15.78 10.21 -20.56
C ALA A 595 17.01 9.31 -20.72
N THR A 596 16.88 8.01 -20.44
CA THR A 596 17.98 7.04 -20.55
C THR A 596 18.54 6.94 -21.97
N TYR A 597 17.71 7.03 -23.01
CA TYR A 597 18.19 6.97 -24.40
C TYR A 597 18.97 8.22 -24.80
N TRP A 598 18.57 9.38 -24.28
CA TRP A 598 19.36 10.62 -24.43
C TRP A 598 20.68 10.57 -23.67
N GLU A 599 20.70 9.99 -22.47
CA GLU A 599 21.92 9.80 -21.67
C GLU A 599 22.92 8.85 -22.36
N ASN A 600 22.43 7.74 -22.89
CA ASN A 600 23.25 6.80 -23.67
C ASN A 600 23.84 7.49 -24.90
N LEU A 601 23.01 8.20 -25.68
CA LEU A 601 23.48 8.95 -26.86
C LEU A 601 24.51 10.03 -26.47
N GLY A 602 24.30 10.73 -25.35
CA GLY A 602 25.28 11.70 -24.84
C GLY A 602 26.63 11.07 -24.57
N THR A 603 26.64 9.89 -23.96
CA THR A 603 27.86 9.11 -23.67
C THR A 603 28.53 8.62 -24.95
N GLU A 604 27.76 8.06 -25.88
CA GLU A 604 28.24 7.62 -27.19
C GLU A 604 28.87 8.76 -28.02
N LEU A 605 28.29 9.96 -27.95
CA LEU A 605 28.81 11.16 -28.64
C LEU A 605 30.03 11.76 -27.95
N GLN A 606 30.07 11.74 -26.61
CA GLN A 606 31.22 12.17 -25.83
C GLN A 606 32.46 11.32 -26.16
N HIS A 607 32.31 10.00 -26.26
CA HIS A 607 33.40 9.09 -26.67
C HIS A 607 33.83 9.24 -28.14
N GLN A 608 33.02 9.90 -28.99
CA GLN A 608 33.40 10.28 -30.36
C GLN A 608 34.04 11.67 -30.44
N ASP A 609 34.24 12.35 -29.32
CA ASP A 609 34.67 13.75 -29.26
C ASP A 609 33.68 14.74 -29.93
N ILE A 610 32.39 14.36 -30.06
CA ILE A 610 31.31 15.24 -30.58
C ILE A 610 30.66 16.00 -29.41
N GLN A 611 31.41 16.98 -28.90
CA GLN A 611 31.15 17.66 -27.63
C GLN A 611 29.77 18.35 -27.55
N GLN A 612 29.40 19.13 -28.57
CA GLN A 612 28.18 19.95 -28.52
C GLN A 612 26.91 19.09 -28.53
N GLU A 613 26.87 18.06 -29.37
CA GLU A 613 25.72 17.15 -29.42
C GLU A 613 25.62 16.30 -28.15
N ALA A 614 26.74 15.89 -27.56
CA ALA A 614 26.76 15.22 -26.26
C ALA A 614 26.16 16.10 -25.16
N ILE A 615 26.55 17.38 -25.11
CA ILE A 615 25.99 18.38 -24.18
C ILE A 615 24.47 18.50 -24.35
N ASP A 616 23.98 18.58 -25.59
CA ASP A 616 22.56 18.74 -25.86
C ASP A 616 21.76 17.47 -25.50
N ALA A 617 22.34 16.29 -25.72
CA ALA A 617 21.77 15.01 -25.31
C ALA A 617 21.68 14.88 -23.78
N TYR A 618 22.74 15.21 -23.03
CA TYR A 618 22.70 15.20 -21.57
C TYR A 618 21.69 16.21 -21.01
N LYS A 619 21.59 17.42 -21.59
CA LYS A 619 20.54 18.39 -21.23
C LYS A 619 19.14 17.81 -21.44
N LYS A 620 18.90 17.11 -22.55
CA LYS A 620 17.62 16.44 -22.81
C LYS A 620 17.32 15.33 -21.81
N ALA A 621 18.31 14.51 -21.46
CA ALA A 621 18.16 13.47 -20.44
C ALA A 621 17.71 14.08 -19.09
N ILE A 622 18.42 15.11 -18.63
CA ILE A 622 18.13 15.83 -17.39
C ILE A 622 16.76 16.53 -17.42
N TYR A 623 16.38 17.08 -18.58
CA TYR A 623 15.12 17.79 -18.76
C TYR A 623 13.91 16.85 -18.64
N TYR A 624 13.99 15.64 -19.19
CA TYR A 624 12.91 14.66 -19.10
C TYR A 624 12.88 13.93 -17.75
N GLU A 625 14.04 13.67 -17.14
CA GLU A 625 14.16 13.10 -15.80
C GLU A 625 15.22 13.84 -14.97
N ALA A 626 14.76 14.61 -13.98
CA ALA A 626 15.64 15.47 -13.19
C ALA A 626 16.69 14.69 -12.38
N ASN A 627 16.42 13.45 -11.99
CA ASN A 627 17.27 12.63 -11.12
C ASN A 627 18.43 11.91 -11.86
N LYS A 628 18.72 12.28 -13.11
CA LYS A 628 19.88 11.76 -13.86
C LYS A 628 21.21 12.36 -13.36
N TYR A 629 21.63 11.99 -12.16
CA TYR A 629 22.83 12.51 -11.50
C TYR A 629 24.12 12.25 -12.30
N SER A 630 24.27 11.07 -12.91
CA SER A 630 25.36 10.74 -13.83
C SER A 630 25.42 11.69 -15.03
N ALA A 631 24.29 11.93 -15.70
CA ALA A 631 24.22 12.89 -16.81
C ALA A 631 24.59 14.32 -16.37
N ARG A 632 24.23 14.73 -15.14
CA ARG A 632 24.61 16.04 -14.59
C ARG A 632 26.11 16.15 -14.37
N GLU A 633 26.74 15.13 -13.82
CA GLU A 633 28.19 15.09 -13.62
C GLU A 633 28.93 15.16 -14.97
N ARG A 634 28.54 14.33 -15.95
CA ARG A 634 29.11 14.34 -17.30
C ARG A 634 28.91 15.69 -18.01
N LEU A 635 27.74 16.29 -17.90
CA LEU A 635 27.46 17.61 -18.47
C LEU A 635 28.40 18.68 -17.88
N ARG A 636 28.67 18.65 -16.58
CA ARG A 636 29.61 19.58 -15.94
C ARG A 636 31.05 19.35 -16.40
N GLU A 637 31.47 18.09 -16.53
CA GLU A 637 32.79 17.73 -17.08
C GLU A 637 32.99 18.33 -18.48
N LEU A 638 32.03 18.13 -19.39
CA LEU A 638 32.09 18.67 -20.76
C LEU A 638 32.07 20.20 -20.80
N GLN A 639 31.38 20.83 -19.85
CA GLN A 639 31.38 22.28 -19.66
C GLN A 639 32.62 22.82 -18.93
N LYS A 640 33.57 21.95 -18.55
CA LYS A 640 34.76 22.29 -17.76
C LYS A 640 34.42 22.99 -16.43
N LYS A 641 33.26 22.67 -15.85
CA LYS A 641 32.82 23.17 -14.54
C LYS A 641 33.30 22.22 -13.44
N SER A 642 33.65 22.77 -12.28
CA SER A 642 34.01 21.97 -11.11
C SER A 642 32.80 21.22 -10.52
N SER A 643 33.02 20.22 -9.68
CA SER A 643 31.92 19.58 -8.93
C SER A 643 31.19 20.60 -8.06
N VAL A 644 29.85 20.55 -8.01
CA VAL A 644 29.03 21.40 -7.13
C VAL A 644 29.39 21.22 -5.65
N TRP A 645 29.93 20.06 -5.27
CA TRP A 645 30.35 19.77 -3.91
C TRP A 645 31.55 20.59 -3.45
N LYS A 646 32.30 21.22 -4.37
CA LYS A 646 33.36 22.19 -4.03
C LYS A 646 32.82 23.55 -3.59
N ALA A 647 31.51 23.80 -3.70
CA ALA A 647 30.90 25.04 -3.22
C ALA A 647 30.84 25.09 -1.68
N PHE A 648 30.70 23.94 -1.03
CA PHE A 648 30.48 23.86 0.41
C PHE A 648 31.76 24.12 1.22
N PRO A 649 31.65 24.66 2.44
CA PRO A 649 32.80 24.84 3.33
C PRO A 649 33.51 23.51 3.63
N GLU A 650 34.81 23.44 3.40
CA GLU A 650 35.60 22.26 3.78
C GLU A 650 35.94 22.29 5.28
N THR A 651 35.63 21.20 5.98
CA THR A 651 35.95 21.06 7.42
C THR A 651 36.81 19.83 7.66
N ASP A 652 38.00 20.06 8.21
CA ASP A 652 38.87 18.97 8.65
C ASP A 652 38.37 18.42 9.99
N VAL A 653 37.53 17.39 9.89
CA VAL A 653 36.97 16.68 11.05
C VAL A 653 38.04 16.09 11.97
N TYR A 654 39.23 15.77 11.47
CA TYR A 654 40.28 15.19 12.31
C TYR A 654 41.01 16.26 13.12
N GLU A 655 41.14 17.46 12.59
CA GLU A 655 41.61 18.60 13.37
C GLU A 655 40.63 18.96 14.49
N LEU A 656 39.32 18.82 14.26
CA LEU A 656 38.32 18.97 15.32
C LEU A 656 38.47 17.89 16.39
N VAL A 657 38.65 16.63 16.00
CA VAL A 657 38.90 15.52 16.95
C VAL A 657 40.18 15.72 17.77
N LYS A 658 41.27 16.18 17.15
CA LYS A 658 42.52 16.48 17.88
C LYS A 658 42.35 17.61 18.90
N LYS A 659 41.48 18.58 18.60
CA LYS A 659 41.16 19.72 19.46
C LYS A 659 39.96 19.48 20.38
N ALA A 660 39.49 18.23 20.47
CA ALA A 660 38.37 17.88 21.33
C ALA A 660 38.65 18.33 22.77
N ASP A 661 37.67 19.02 23.34
CA ASP A 661 37.70 19.52 24.69
C ASP A 661 37.46 18.37 25.67
N ASN A 662 38.55 17.85 26.24
CA ASN A 662 38.51 16.76 27.21
C ASN A 662 38.03 17.23 28.60
N SER A 663 37.75 18.52 28.81
CA SER A 663 37.20 19.04 30.07
C SER A 663 35.68 18.90 30.18
N ILE A 664 34.98 18.64 29.07
CA ILE A 664 33.54 18.38 29.03
C ILE A 664 33.27 16.96 29.56
N VAL A 665 33.18 16.83 30.88
CA VAL A 665 32.97 15.53 31.57
C VAL A 665 31.56 15.33 32.09
N ASP A 666 30.73 16.37 32.09
CA ASP A 666 29.34 16.33 32.59
C ASP A 666 28.36 15.65 31.61
N TYR A 667 28.83 15.24 30.42
CA TYR A 667 28.02 14.63 29.36
C TYR A 667 28.63 13.31 28.87
N ASP A 668 27.77 12.40 28.42
CA ASP A 668 28.18 11.08 27.93
C ASP A 668 28.93 11.14 26.59
N TYR A 669 28.59 12.12 25.77
CA TYR A 669 29.18 12.47 24.47
C TYR A 669 28.84 13.92 24.13
N TYR A 670 29.49 14.48 23.09
CA TYR A 670 29.12 15.77 22.52
C TYR A 670 29.49 15.85 21.04
N TYR A 671 28.87 16.78 20.29
CA TYR A 671 29.16 16.95 18.87
C TYR A 671 30.35 17.88 18.67
N LEU A 672 31.34 17.41 17.93
CA LEU A 672 32.41 18.25 17.37
C LEU A 672 31.92 18.93 16.08
N LEU A 673 31.11 18.22 15.30
CA LEU A 673 30.46 18.72 14.09
C LEU A 673 29.12 18.00 13.90
N ASP A 674 28.05 18.79 13.74
CA ASP A 674 26.80 18.36 13.11
C ASP A 674 26.58 19.22 11.85
N GLU A 675 26.79 18.62 10.68
CA GLU A 675 26.66 19.31 9.41
C GLU A 675 25.76 18.57 8.44
N LYS A 676 24.83 19.36 7.87
CA LYS A 676 24.02 18.97 6.71
C LYS A 676 24.24 19.93 5.56
N SER A 677 24.51 19.40 4.39
CA SER A 677 24.60 20.13 3.13
C SER A 677 23.61 19.56 2.12
N ALA A 678 22.88 20.40 1.39
CA ALA A 678 21.95 19.96 0.35
C ALA A 678 22.13 20.76 -0.93
N VAL A 679 21.92 20.11 -2.08
CA VAL A 679 21.90 20.73 -3.42
C VAL A 679 20.49 20.61 -3.99
N ILE A 680 19.94 21.71 -4.50
CA ILE A 680 18.68 21.74 -5.26
C ILE A 680 18.99 22.17 -6.70
N TYR A 681 18.77 21.27 -7.64
CA TYR A 681 19.05 21.47 -9.06
C TYR A 681 17.92 22.21 -9.80
N PRO A 682 18.20 22.81 -10.99
CA PRO A 682 17.22 23.61 -11.73
C PRO A 682 15.90 22.89 -12.06
N GLU A 683 15.94 21.58 -12.25
CA GLU A 683 14.79 20.73 -12.60
C GLU A 683 14.11 20.09 -11.37
N GLY A 684 14.59 20.40 -10.16
CA GLY A 684 13.97 19.97 -8.88
C GLY A 684 14.58 18.70 -8.24
N ALA A 685 15.57 18.06 -8.88
CA ALA A 685 16.32 17.00 -8.22
C ALA A 685 17.10 17.55 -7.02
N SER A 686 17.33 16.69 -6.02
CA SER A 686 18.05 17.08 -4.81
C SER A 686 18.94 15.97 -4.26
N GLU A 687 20.07 16.38 -3.71
CA GLU A 687 21.02 15.50 -3.04
C GLU A 687 21.41 16.11 -1.70
N GLU A 688 21.59 15.26 -0.70
CA GLU A 688 22.01 15.66 0.64
C GLU A 688 23.32 15.00 1.01
N TYR A 689 24.12 15.67 1.83
CA TYR A 689 25.39 15.21 2.32
C TYR A 689 25.51 15.57 3.80
N TYR A 690 25.88 14.60 4.62
CA TYR A 690 25.97 14.73 6.06
C TYR A 690 27.39 14.45 6.53
N THR A 691 27.87 15.28 7.45
CA THR A 691 29.14 15.08 8.15
C THR A 691 28.90 15.19 9.65
N LEU A 692 29.12 14.09 10.37
CA LEU A 692 29.06 14.04 11.82
C LEU A 692 30.43 13.72 12.39
N ALA A 693 30.84 14.47 13.42
CA ALA A 693 31.98 14.13 14.27
C ALA A 693 31.53 14.19 15.73
N ILE A 694 31.64 13.07 16.44
CA ILE A 694 31.10 12.90 17.79
C ILE A 694 32.24 12.50 18.72
N GLN A 695 32.43 13.22 19.82
CA GLN A 695 33.37 12.84 20.86
C GLN A 695 32.65 12.01 21.93
N VAL A 696 33.10 10.78 22.17
CA VAL A 696 32.56 9.89 23.21
C VAL A 696 33.35 10.12 24.50
N VAL A 697 32.66 10.31 25.63
CA VAL A 697 33.30 10.72 26.90
C VAL A 697 33.19 9.63 27.96
N THR A 698 32.03 8.97 28.08
CA THR A 698 31.76 7.99 29.14
C THR A 698 31.39 6.62 28.58
N GLN A 699 31.32 5.60 29.45
CA GLN A 699 30.82 4.27 29.10
C GLN A 699 29.39 4.32 28.53
N LYS A 700 28.53 5.19 29.07
CA LYS A 700 27.17 5.37 28.58
C LYS A 700 27.15 6.03 27.20
N GLY A 701 28.14 6.88 26.89
CA GLY A 701 28.37 7.40 25.54
C GLY A 701 28.71 6.28 24.55
N ILE A 702 29.52 5.29 24.97
CA ILE A 702 29.80 4.09 24.18
C ILE A 702 28.50 3.32 23.93
N ASP A 703 27.66 3.12 24.96
CA ASP A 703 26.39 2.41 24.78
C ASP A 703 25.42 3.12 23.82
N ASN A 704 25.47 4.45 23.76
CA ASN A 704 24.67 5.24 22.83
C ASN A 704 25.16 5.15 21.37
N TRP A 705 26.47 4.93 21.14
CA TRP A 705 27.10 5.13 19.83
C TRP A 705 27.86 3.94 19.25
N LYS A 706 28.10 2.88 20.03
CA LYS A 706 28.76 1.65 19.54
C LYS A 706 28.03 1.03 18.35
N GLU A 707 26.72 1.26 18.26
CA GLU A 707 25.85 0.83 17.17
C GLU A 707 24.92 2.01 16.80
N THR A 708 24.78 2.30 15.51
CA THR A 708 23.84 3.31 15.01
C THR A 708 23.31 2.93 13.63
N SER A 709 22.25 3.60 13.17
CA SER A 709 21.68 3.39 11.83
C SER A 709 21.42 4.72 11.15
N ILE A 710 21.79 4.84 9.88
CA ILE A 710 21.49 6.02 9.07
C ILE A 710 20.05 5.93 8.57
N SER A 711 19.23 6.93 8.89
CA SER A 711 17.86 7.02 8.39
C SER A 711 17.84 7.55 6.95
N TYR A 712 17.18 6.84 6.04
CA TYR A 712 16.88 7.28 4.68
C TYR A 712 15.63 6.56 4.17
N ASN A 713 15.02 7.03 3.07
CA ASN A 713 13.88 6.37 2.46
C ASN A 713 14.32 5.53 1.26
N SER A 714 14.48 4.21 1.47
CA SER A 714 14.91 3.27 0.42
C SER A 714 13.93 3.10 -0.73
N ASN A 715 12.73 3.67 -0.65
CA ASN A 715 11.74 3.66 -1.75
C ASN A 715 11.84 4.89 -2.66
N SER A 716 12.59 5.92 -2.26
CA SER A 716 12.66 7.19 -2.99
C SER A 716 14.05 7.83 -3.02
N SER A 717 15.04 7.21 -2.40
CA SER A 717 16.39 7.75 -2.29
C SER A 717 17.44 6.63 -2.20
N ASP A 718 18.63 6.90 -2.71
CA ASP A 718 19.81 6.03 -2.59
C ASP A 718 20.76 6.56 -1.50
N LEU A 719 21.36 5.65 -0.71
CA LEU A 719 22.32 5.96 0.35
C LEU A 719 23.75 5.54 -0.05
N PHE A 720 24.68 6.48 0.04
CA PHE A 720 26.11 6.26 -0.21
C PHE A 720 26.92 6.63 1.04
N ILE A 721 27.47 5.63 1.74
CA ILE A 721 28.31 5.85 2.93
C ILE A 721 29.77 6.01 2.49
N GLU A 722 30.26 7.25 2.49
CA GLU A 722 31.65 7.56 2.15
C GLU A 722 32.61 7.19 3.29
N LYS A 723 32.22 7.50 4.54
CA LYS A 723 33.06 7.25 5.71
C LYS A 723 32.22 6.90 6.94
N ALA A 724 32.67 5.90 7.69
CA ALA A 724 32.17 5.57 9.03
C ALA A 724 33.32 4.93 9.78
N GLU A 725 33.89 5.61 10.77
CA GLU A 725 35.08 5.14 11.48
C GLU A 725 35.18 5.70 12.90
N THR A 726 35.88 4.95 13.76
CA THR A 726 36.35 5.40 15.06
C THR A 726 37.73 6.04 14.90
N VAL A 727 37.95 7.19 15.53
CA VAL A 727 39.24 7.85 15.67
C VAL A 727 39.69 7.71 17.13
N LYS A 728 40.71 6.89 17.34
CA LYS A 728 41.32 6.64 18.65
C LYS A 728 42.03 7.88 19.18
N LYS A 729 42.23 7.96 20.50
CA LYS A 729 43.02 9.02 21.15
C LYS A 729 44.43 9.22 20.57
N ASN A 730 45.06 8.14 20.10
CA ASN A 730 46.38 8.18 19.47
C ASN A 730 46.33 8.56 17.97
N GLY A 731 45.15 8.88 17.44
CA GLY A 731 44.90 9.25 16.04
C GLY A 731 44.69 8.07 15.09
N VAL A 732 44.77 6.81 15.57
CA VAL A 732 44.49 5.63 14.75
C VAL A 732 43.02 5.62 14.34
N LYS A 733 42.75 5.31 13.08
CA LYS A 733 41.41 5.26 12.51
C LYS A 733 41.03 3.82 12.23
N THR A 734 39.87 3.39 12.70
CA THR A 734 39.36 2.03 12.49
C THR A 734 37.98 2.14 11.84
N PRO A 735 37.77 1.55 10.64
CA PRO A 735 36.49 1.61 9.97
C PRO A 735 35.42 0.86 10.77
N ALA A 736 34.19 1.36 10.74
CA ALA A 736 33.03 0.66 11.26
C ALA A 736 32.65 -0.54 10.38
N GLU A 737 32.08 -1.58 10.98
CA GLU A 737 31.39 -2.62 10.24
C GLU A 737 30.08 -2.07 9.68
N LYS A 738 29.72 -2.46 8.45
CA LYS A 738 28.57 -1.90 7.72
C LYS A 738 27.69 -3.01 7.17
N ASN A 739 26.40 -2.91 7.42
CA ASN A 739 25.37 -3.72 6.75
C ASN A 739 24.22 -2.81 6.31
N GLY A 740 24.18 -2.45 5.02
CA GLY A 740 23.24 -1.45 4.52
C GLY A 740 23.42 -0.11 5.22
N ASN A 741 22.40 0.32 5.97
CA ASN A 741 22.41 1.56 6.74
C ASN A 741 22.84 1.39 8.21
N GLN A 742 23.13 0.16 8.67
CA GLN A 742 23.55 -0.12 10.03
C GLN A 742 25.07 -0.03 10.15
N LEU A 743 25.55 0.60 11.23
CA LEU A 743 26.96 0.84 11.54
C LEU A 743 27.30 0.29 12.92
N VAL A 744 28.40 -0.46 13.03
CA VAL A 744 28.93 -0.97 14.30
C VAL A 744 30.39 -0.52 14.48
N PHE A 745 30.66 0.22 15.55
CA PHE A 745 31.97 0.76 15.90
C PHE A 745 32.66 -0.17 16.89
N THR A 746 33.31 -1.21 16.38
CA THR A 746 33.95 -2.22 17.22
C THR A 746 35.14 -1.65 17.99
N GLY A 747 35.22 -2.04 19.26
CA GLY A 747 36.26 -1.59 20.18
C GLY A 747 36.24 -0.09 20.45
N LEU A 748 35.09 0.59 20.44
CA LEU A 748 34.95 2.01 20.83
C LEU A 748 35.27 2.21 22.32
N ASP A 749 36.19 3.14 22.65
CA ASP A 749 36.60 3.47 24.03
C ASP A 749 36.18 4.89 24.43
N ALA A 750 36.07 5.13 25.74
CA ALA A 750 35.83 6.46 26.29
C ALA A 750 36.98 7.42 25.94
N GLY A 751 36.65 8.53 25.29
CA GLY A 751 37.57 9.53 24.76
C GLY A 751 38.00 9.29 23.30
N ASP A 752 37.48 8.26 22.64
CA ASP A 752 37.53 8.17 21.17
C ASP A 752 36.48 9.08 20.52
N ALA A 753 36.66 9.35 19.23
CA ALA A 753 35.67 10.03 18.41
C ALA A 753 35.11 9.14 17.30
N ILE A 754 33.91 9.44 16.84
CA ILE A 754 33.27 8.80 15.69
C ILE A 754 33.16 9.83 14.57
N VAL A 755 33.51 9.43 13.34
CA VAL A 755 33.34 10.23 12.12
C VAL A 755 32.45 9.49 11.15
N ILE A 756 31.35 10.12 10.74
CA ILE A 756 30.40 9.58 9.77
C ILE A 756 30.20 10.60 8.63
N LYS A 757 30.36 10.16 7.38
CA LYS A 757 30.11 10.93 6.16
C LYS A 757 29.28 10.11 5.18
N TYR A 758 28.15 10.64 4.75
CA TYR A 758 27.30 9.96 3.79
C TYR A 758 26.51 10.93 2.91
N LYS A 759 26.10 10.43 1.74
CA LYS A 759 25.31 11.14 0.74
C LYS A 759 23.98 10.43 0.50
N ILE A 760 22.91 11.19 0.33
CA ILE A 760 21.59 10.71 -0.08
C ILE A 760 21.23 11.34 -1.42
N GLN A 761 20.87 10.52 -2.42
CA GLN A 761 20.36 10.98 -3.71
C GLN A 761 18.87 10.71 -3.84
N ASN A 762 18.04 11.75 -4.03
CA ASN A 762 16.59 11.57 -4.14
C ASN A 762 16.19 11.22 -5.58
N TYR A 763 15.42 10.16 -5.77
CA TYR A 763 14.87 9.74 -7.07
C TYR A 763 13.34 9.73 -7.08
N ALA A 764 12.69 10.30 -6.06
CA ALA A 764 11.24 10.47 -5.98
C ALA A 764 10.67 11.08 -7.29
N GLN A 765 9.56 10.53 -7.75
CA GLN A 765 8.87 10.97 -8.96
C GLN A 765 7.50 11.58 -8.65
N GLY A 766 6.91 12.25 -9.64
CA GLY A 766 5.59 12.89 -9.54
C GLY A 766 5.65 14.30 -8.96
N ARG A 767 4.47 14.86 -8.64
CA ARG A 767 4.30 16.30 -8.33
C ARG A 767 5.24 16.84 -7.24
N LEU A 768 5.42 16.10 -6.15
CA LEU A 768 6.29 16.50 -5.04
C LEU A 768 7.73 15.97 -5.16
N GLY A 769 8.03 15.11 -6.13
CA GLY A 769 9.39 14.58 -6.33
C GLY A 769 10.42 15.64 -6.75
N LYS A 770 9.95 16.78 -7.27
CA LYS A 770 10.76 17.96 -7.63
C LYS A 770 10.88 18.99 -6.49
N GLU A 771 10.19 18.75 -5.38
CA GLU A 771 10.15 19.68 -4.26
C GLU A 771 11.13 19.22 -3.16
N TYR A 772 11.66 20.18 -2.41
CA TYR A 772 12.58 19.97 -1.30
C TYR A 772 12.04 20.66 -0.06
N TRP A 773 12.04 19.98 1.08
CA TRP A 773 11.75 20.56 2.39
C TRP A 773 12.68 19.95 3.43
N ASN A 774 13.10 20.77 4.39
CA ASN A 774 13.87 20.28 5.53
C ASN A 774 13.81 21.22 6.73
N LYS A 775 14.07 20.67 7.91
CA LYS A 775 14.30 21.40 9.15
C LYS A 775 15.61 20.96 9.79
N PHE A 776 16.46 21.93 10.14
CA PHE A 776 17.71 21.70 10.86
C PHE A 776 17.67 22.44 12.20
N ILE A 777 17.93 21.74 13.31
CA ILE A 777 17.94 22.28 14.68
C ILE A 777 19.41 22.45 15.11
N PHE A 778 19.82 23.65 15.54
CA PHE A 778 21.20 24.01 15.89
C PHE A 778 21.51 23.83 17.38
N ASN A 779 20.75 23.02 18.11
CA ASN A 779 21.00 22.79 19.52
C ASN A 779 20.53 21.40 19.94
N ALA A 780 21.39 20.67 20.64
CA ALA A 780 21.12 19.38 21.22
C ALA A 780 21.08 19.43 22.76
N PHE A 781 20.67 18.33 23.40
CA PHE A 781 20.78 18.14 24.86
C PHE A 781 22.22 17.85 25.34
N VAL A 782 23.17 17.89 24.41
CA VAL A 782 24.61 17.82 24.65
C VAL A 782 25.28 19.03 24.00
N PRO A 783 26.48 19.43 24.42
CA PRO A 783 27.20 20.53 23.78
C PRO A 783 27.48 20.25 22.30
N GLU A 784 27.57 21.31 21.49
CA GLU A 784 27.95 21.20 20.08
C GLU A 784 28.98 22.27 19.74
N LYS A 785 30.17 21.86 19.28
CA LYS A 785 31.22 22.81 18.90
C LYS A 785 30.90 23.54 17.61
N LEU A 786 30.30 22.85 16.64
CA LEU A 786 29.92 23.42 15.36
C LEU A 786 28.67 22.73 14.81
N ALA A 787 27.59 23.48 14.62
CA ALA A 787 26.38 23.04 13.94
C ALA A 787 26.17 23.90 12.67
N ARG A 788 26.01 23.25 11.51
CA ARG A 788 25.91 23.95 10.23
C ARG A 788 24.92 23.32 9.26
N PHE A 789 24.09 24.18 8.69
CA PHE A 789 23.23 23.83 7.57
C PHE A 789 23.62 24.64 6.32
N ASN A 790 23.90 23.93 5.23
CA ASN A 790 24.23 24.50 3.94
C ASN A 790 23.17 24.12 2.90
N LEU A 791 22.72 25.08 2.10
CA LEU A 791 21.80 24.85 1.00
C LEU A 791 22.33 25.52 -0.28
N LEU A 792 22.71 24.72 -1.27
CA LEU A 792 23.13 25.17 -2.59
C LEU A 792 21.94 25.09 -3.55
N VAL A 793 21.42 26.23 -3.97
CA VAL A 793 20.18 26.32 -4.77
C VAL A 793 20.49 26.90 -6.14
N ALA A 794 20.00 26.25 -7.20
CA ALA A 794 20.08 26.79 -8.55
C ALA A 794 19.40 28.16 -8.65
N ASN A 795 19.96 29.09 -9.42
CA ASN A 795 19.51 30.48 -9.48
C ASN A 795 18.04 30.66 -9.93
N ASN A 796 17.46 29.68 -10.64
CA ASN A 796 16.09 29.69 -11.13
C ASN A 796 15.08 29.03 -10.15
N VAL A 797 15.54 28.39 -9.08
CA VAL A 797 14.68 27.75 -8.08
C VAL A 797 14.37 28.74 -6.97
N LYS A 798 13.08 28.88 -6.66
CA LYS A 798 12.60 29.65 -5.52
C LYS A 798 12.37 28.72 -4.34
N PHE A 799 12.73 29.17 -3.16
CA PHE A 799 12.44 28.49 -1.90
C PHE A 799 12.17 29.54 -0.82
N ASN A 800 11.46 29.12 0.23
CA ASN A 800 11.23 29.89 1.43
C ASN A 800 12.10 29.33 2.56
N HIS A 801 12.56 30.19 3.46
CA HIS A 801 13.19 29.78 4.71
C HIS A 801 12.59 30.53 5.90
N ALA A 802 12.52 29.87 7.05
CA ALA A 802 11.96 30.43 8.28
C ALA A 802 12.80 29.99 9.49
N ALA A 803 13.32 30.96 10.23
CA ALA A 803 14.04 30.71 11.47
C ALA A 803 13.04 30.66 12.65
N LEU A 804 13.25 29.72 13.57
CA LEU A 804 12.47 29.57 14.80
C LEU A 804 13.41 29.66 16.01
N ASN A 805 13.03 30.43 17.04
CA ASN A 805 13.81 30.70 18.26
C ASN A 805 15.24 31.22 18.05
N MET A 806 15.52 31.80 16.88
CA MET A 806 16.80 32.41 16.56
C MET A 806 16.63 33.54 15.56
N LYS A 807 17.60 34.46 15.57
CA LYS A 807 17.77 35.48 14.53
C LYS A 807 19.12 35.22 13.87
N LEU A 808 19.11 34.46 12.79
CA LEU A 808 20.31 34.14 12.02
C LEU A 808 19.96 34.18 10.54
N GLU A 809 20.51 35.17 9.85
CA GLU A 809 20.47 35.23 8.39
C GLU A 809 21.57 34.34 7.81
N PRO A 810 21.34 33.69 6.66
CA PRO A 810 22.37 32.90 6.01
C PRO A 810 23.50 33.79 5.49
N LYS A 811 24.73 33.29 5.56
CA LYS A 811 25.80 33.79 4.70
C LYS A 811 25.52 33.30 3.29
N VAL A 812 25.37 34.23 2.33
CA VAL A 812 25.07 33.90 0.93
C VAL A 812 26.31 34.10 0.06
N SER A 813 26.63 33.13 -0.78
CA SER A 813 27.68 33.24 -1.80
C SER A 813 27.22 32.64 -3.13
N SER A 814 27.85 33.03 -4.24
CA SER A 814 27.53 32.49 -5.57
C SER A 814 28.56 31.44 -5.97
N TYR A 815 28.11 30.39 -6.65
CA TYR A 815 28.95 29.33 -7.20
C TYR A 815 28.38 28.89 -8.55
N ASP A 816 29.05 29.25 -9.65
CA ASP A 816 28.54 29.07 -11.01
C ASP A 816 27.07 29.54 -11.14
N ASP A 817 26.16 28.63 -11.49
CA ASP A 817 24.72 28.86 -11.69
C ASP A 817 23.89 28.69 -10.41
N PHE A 818 24.53 28.68 -9.24
CA PHE A 818 23.94 28.43 -7.92
C PHE A 818 24.24 29.54 -6.91
N LYS A 819 23.42 29.59 -5.86
CA LYS A 819 23.67 30.34 -4.62
C LYS A 819 23.77 29.38 -3.45
N LEU A 820 24.83 29.51 -2.67
CA LEU A 820 25.01 28.80 -1.41
C LEU A 820 24.51 29.67 -0.26
N TYR A 821 23.63 29.11 0.55
CA TYR A 821 23.15 29.68 1.81
C TYR A 821 23.73 28.85 2.96
N THR A 822 24.47 29.49 3.86
CA THR A 822 25.08 28.83 5.03
C THR A 822 24.55 29.45 6.31
N TRP A 823 23.89 28.64 7.13
CA TRP A 823 23.55 28.95 8.51
C TRP A 823 24.48 28.16 9.43
N GLN A 824 25.15 28.83 10.36
CA GLN A 824 26.15 28.22 11.22
C GLN A 824 26.08 28.79 12.63
N LYS A 825 26.28 27.94 13.63
CA LYS A 825 26.53 28.34 15.03
C LYS A 825 27.71 27.53 15.58
N GLU A 826 28.48 28.18 16.43
CA GLU A 826 29.67 27.65 17.09
C GLU A 826 29.48 27.68 18.60
N ASP A 827 30.21 26.80 19.30
CA ASP A 827 30.27 26.72 20.76
C ASP A 827 28.89 26.81 21.43
N LEU A 828 27.99 25.92 21.00
CA LEU A 828 26.64 25.80 21.51
C LEU A 828 26.65 25.03 22.84
N ASP A 829 26.16 25.69 23.88
CA ASP A 829 25.86 25.04 25.14
C ASP A 829 24.78 23.97 24.97
N ALA A 830 24.85 22.92 25.79
CA ALA A 830 23.79 21.94 25.89
C ALA A 830 22.46 22.60 26.26
N PHE A 831 21.42 22.24 25.53
CA PHE A 831 20.07 22.66 25.81
C PHE A 831 19.59 22.06 27.14
N LYS A 832 19.18 22.93 28.07
CA LYS A 832 18.74 22.52 29.42
C LYS A 832 17.25 22.19 29.42
N GLY A 833 16.93 20.92 29.63
CA GLY A 833 15.55 20.46 29.76
C GLY A 833 14.89 20.96 31.06
N GLU A 834 13.60 21.33 30.97
CA GLU A 834 12.74 21.60 32.12
C GLU A 834 11.52 20.66 32.09
N PRO A 835 11.01 20.16 33.22
CA PRO A 835 9.84 19.28 33.24
C PRO A 835 8.64 19.90 32.51
N TYR A 836 8.01 19.14 31.62
CA TYR A 836 6.87 19.59 30.80
C TYR A 836 7.11 20.86 29.98
N MET A 837 8.35 21.12 29.57
CA MET A 837 8.59 22.12 28.53
C MET A 837 8.12 21.63 27.15
N PRO A 838 7.90 22.53 26.18
CA PRO A 838 7.62 22.14 24.80
C PRO A 838 8.75 21.30 24.19
N SER A 839 8.38 20.49 23.19
CA SER A 839 9.34 19.71 22.40
C SER A 839 10.44 20.59 21.81
N LEU A 840 11.64 20.03 21.64
CA LEU A 840 12.76 20.71 20.96
C LEU A 840 12.37 21.18 19.55
N GLN A 841 11.36 20.57 18.93
CA GLN A 841 10.77 21.02 17.67
C GLN A 841 10.16 22.43 17.75
N ASP A 842 9.65 22.86 18.91
CA ASP A 842 9.02 24.17 19.11
C ASP A 842 9.96 25.21 19.72
N VAL A 843 10.89 24.78 20.58
CA VAL A 843 11.76 25.68 21.36
C VAL A 843 13.23 25.63 20.96
N GLY A 844 13.62 24.67 20.12
CA GLY A 844 14.95 24.61 19.52
C GLY A 844 15.20 25.77 18.55
N ALA A 845 16.44 26.22 18.48
CA ALA A 845 16.89 27.18 17.50
C ALA A 845 17.00 26.44 16.15
N SER A 846 16.11 26.70 15.20
CA SER A 846 16.05 25.93 13.96
C SER A 846 15.84 26.78 12.72
N ILE A 847 16.25 26.25 11.57
CA ILE A 847 15.92 26.77 10.24
C ILE A 847 15.09 25.73 9.49
N SER A 848 13.93 26.15 8.99
CA SER A 848 13.14 25.37 8.04
C SER A 848 13.31 25.95 6.65
N VAL A 849 13.40 25.09 5.64
CA VAL A 849 13.41 25.46 4.22
C VAL A 849 12.37 24.65 3.45
N SER A 850 11.74 25.25 2.45
CA SER A 850 10.80 24.55 1.58
C SER A 850 10.69 25.19 0.20
N THR A 851 10.68 24.38 -0.86
CA THR A 851 10.31 24.82 -2.23
C THR A 851 8.81 24.70 -2.48
N ILE A 852 8.07 24.02 -1.59
CA ILE A 852 6.61 23.92 -1.67
C ILE A 852 6.01 25.31 -1.38
N ASN A 853 5.22 25.82 -2.32
CA ASN A 853 4.70 27.19 -2.25
C ASN A 853 3.62 27.34 -1.18
N SER A 854 2.75 26.34 -1.01
CA SER A 854 1.58 26.46 -0.14
C SER A 854 1.09 25.12 0.42
N TRP A 855 0.33 25.19 1.51
CA TRP A 855 -0.40 24.04 2.05
C TRP A 855 -1.49 23.51 1.11
N ASN A 856 -1.98 24.35 0.17
CA ASN A 856 -2.89 23.92 -0.89
C ASN A 856 -2.24 22.89 -1.81
N ASP A 857 -0.95 23.04 -2.13
CA ASP A 857 -0.23 22.11 -3.00
C ASP A 857 -0.18 20.71 -2.38
N ILE A 858 0.06 20.66 -1.07
CA ILE A 858 0.06 19.42 -0.27
C ILE A 858 -1.34 18.83 -0.19
N ALA A 859 -2.36 19.64 0.09
CA ALA A 859 -3.75 19.18 0.16
C ALA A 859 -4.25 18.64 -1.19
N THR A 860 -3.90 19.29 -2.30
CA THR A 860 -4.21 18.84 -3.67
C THR A 860 -3.52 17.52 -3.97
N TRP A 861 -2.23 17.41 -3.65
CA TRP A 861 -1.45 16.20 -3.85
C TRP A 861 -1.99 15.02 -3.02
N TYR A 862 -2.31 15.23 -1.75
CA TYR A 862 -2.83 14.18 -0.89
C TYR A 862 -4.28 13.81 -1.22
N SER A 863 -5.10 14.77 -1.68
CA SER A 863 -6.46 14.51 -2.18
C SER A 863 -6.42 13.59 -3.41
N ASP A 864 -5.56 13.89 -4.39
CA ASP A 864 -5.34 13.03 -5.57
C ASP A 864 -4.89 11.61 -5.17
N LEU A 865 -3.98 11.52 -4.20
CA LEU A 865 -3.42 10.26 -3.71
C LEU A 865 -4.45 9.41 -2.94
N SER A 866 -5.34 10.04 -2.17
CA SER A 866 -6.27 9.35 -1.26
C SER A 866 -7.68 9.13 -1.84
N ALA A 867 -8.14 9.94 -2.80
CA ALA A 867 -9.51 9.90 -3.30
C ALA A 867 -9.87 8.52 -3.89
N VAL A 868 -9.02 7.96 -4.75
CA VAL A 868 -9.23 6.61 -5.33
C VAL A 868 -9.12 5.52 -4.26
N LYS A 869 -8.37 5.75 -3.18
CA LYS A 869 -8.23 4.84 -2.04
C LYS A 869 -9.38 4.91 -1.04
N THR A 870 -10.38 5.76 -1.29
CA THR A 870 -11.59 5.84 -0.47
C THR A 870 -12.86 5.51 -1.25
N ASP A 871 -12.74 5.19 -2.55
CA ASP A 871 -13.81 4.59 -3.32
C ASP A 871 -14.14 3.18 -2.79
N ASP A 872 -15.42 2.83 -2.85
CA ASP A 872 -15.90 1.52 -2.42
C ASP A 872 -15.64 0.44 -3.49
N ASP A 873 -15.58 -0.80 -3.03
CA ASP A 873 -15.54 -2.00 -3.87
C ASP A 873 -16.48 -3.08 -3.29
N PHE A 874 -16.37 -4.31 -3.81
CA PHE A 874 -17.19 -5.44 -3.38
C PHE A 874 -17.15 -5.68 -1.87
N GLU A 875 -15.98 -5.67 -1.23
CA GLU A 875 -15.86 -5.93 0.21
C GLU A 875 -16.45 -4.82 1.05
N VAL A 876 -16.19 -3.57 0.65
CA VAL A 876 -16.71 -2.40 1.37
C VAL A 876 -18.24 -2.39 1.31
N ARG A 877 -18.83 -2.67 0.14
CA ARG A 877 -20.29 -2.76 -0.03
C ARG A 877 -20.88 -3.91 0.78
N ARG A 878 -20.21 -5.07 0.82
CA ARG A 878 -20.64 -6.22 1.62
C ARG A 878 -20.71 -5.86 3.11
N VAL A 879 -19.63 -5.31 3.66
CA VAL A 879 -19.58 -4.84 5.05
C VAL A 879 -20.63 -3.77 5.32
N PHE A 880 -20.81 -2.81 4.41
CA PHE A 880 -21.82 -1.77 4.56
C PHE A 880 -23.24 -2.35 4.64
N ASN A 881 -23.56 -3.32 3.79
CA ASN A 881 -24.86 -4.00 3.78
C ASN A 881 -25.07 -4.87 5.02
N GLU A 882 -24.02 -5.50 5.55
CA GLU A 882 -24.05 -6.23 6.84
C GLU A 882 -24.33 -5.30 8.02
N LEU A 883 -23.72 -4.10 8.03
CA LEU A 883 -23.96 -3.09 9.07
C LEU A 883 -25.35 -2.46 8.98
N PHE A 884 -25.86 -2.27 7.75
CA PHE A 884 -27.11 -1.56 7.48
C PHE A 884 -28.05 -2.36 6.57
N PRO A 885 -28.52 -3.56 6.98
CA PRO A 885 -29.34 -4.45 6.13
C PRO A 885 -30.70 -3.85 5.74
N LYS A 886 -31.15 -2.80 6.45
CA LYS A 886 -32.38 -2.05 6.16
C LYS A 886 -32.12 -0.66 5.54
N GLY A 887 -30.87 -0.39 5.13
CA GLY A 887 -30.40 0.94 4.73
C GLY A 887 -30.19 1.90 5.90
N THR A 888 -29.75 3.12 5.59
CA THR A 888 -29.34 4.13 6.57
C THR A 888 -30.38 5.24 6.82
N ALA A 889 -31.44 5.30 6.01
CA ALA A 889 -32.37 6.44 5.98
C ALA A 889 -33.10 6.74 7.30
N SER A 890 -33.27 5.75 8.18
CA SER A 890 -33.94 5.89 9.49
C SER A 890 -32.99 6.18 10.65
N LEU A 891 -31.67 6.24 10.40
CA LEU A 891 -30.64 6.43 11.42
C LEU A 891 -30.10 7.87 11.36
N SER A 892 -29.72 8.44 12.52
CA SER A 892 -28.97 9.69 12.53
C SER A 892 -27.55 9.48 11.99
N GLN A 893 -26.93 10.54 11.47
CA GLN A 893 -25.55 10.45 10.98
C GLN A 893 -24.59 10.05 12.11
N LYS A 894 -24.84 10.51 13.33
CA LYS A 894 -24.07 10.10 14.51
C LYS A 894 -24.18 8.58 14.78
N ASN A 895 -25.37 7.99 14.71
CA ASN A 895 -25.54 6.55 14.97
C ASN A 895 -24.89 5.69 13.87
N ILE A 896 -24.96 6.14 12.62
CA ILE A 896 -24.26 5.50 11.49
C ILE A 896 -22.75 5.54 11.74
N ALA A 897 -22.20 6.71 12.09
CA ALA A 897 -20.78 6.87 12.38
C ALA A 897 -20.31 5.99 13.54
N ILE A 898 -21.10 5.87 14.61
CA ILE A 898 -20.80 4.97 15.74
C ILE A 898 -20.80 3.50 15.30
N ALA A 899 -21.74 3.08 14.45
CA ALA A 899 -21.78 1.70 13.95
C ALA A 899 -20.55 1.37 13.09
N ILE A 900 -20.12 2.29 12.22
CA ILE A 900 -18.89 2.17 11.43
C ILE A 900 -17.66 2.13 12.34
N TYR A 901 -17.57 3.05 13.30
CA TYR A 901 -16.49 3.10 14.29
C TYR A 901 -16.35 1.77 15.04
N ASN A 902 -17.44 1.29 15.63
CA ASN A 902 -17.45 0.05 16.40
C ASN A 902 -17.09 -1.17 15.54
N TYR A 903 -17.45 -1.18 14.26
CA TYR A 903 -17.03 -2.23 13.34
C TYR A 903 -15.51 -2.23 13.16
N ILE A 904 -14.92 -1.07 12.88
CA ILE A 904 -13.48 -0.91 12.66
C ILE A 904 -12.72 -1.31 13.92
N GLU A 905 -13.03 -0.71 15.07
CA GLU A 905 -12.33 -0.97 16.34
C GLU A 905 -12.47 -2.43 16.82
N LYS A 906 -13.58 -3.10 16.50
CA LYS A 906 -13.78 -4.49 16.90
C LYS A 906 -13.03 -5.47 15.98
N ASN A 907 -13.10 -5.26 14.67
CA ASN A 907 -12.68 -6.26 13.68
C ASN A 907 -11.30 -6.02 13.09
N ILE A 908 -10.69 -4.85 13.34
CA ILE A 908 -9.42 -4.45 12.75
C ILE A 908 -8.44 -4.11 13.88
N ARG A 909 -7.17 -4.47 13.71
CA ARG A 909 -6.10 -4.13 14.65
C ARG A 909 -5.17 -3.09 14.03
N TYR A 910 -4.87 -2.07 14.81
CA TYR A 910 -3.87 -1.07 14.43
C TYR A 910 -2.47 -1.69 14.33
N SER A 911 -1.74 -1.36 13.27
CA SER A 911 -0.37 -1.82 13.05
C SER A 911 0.46 -0.78 12.29
N SER A 912 1.38 -0.11 13.00
CA SER A 912 2.32 0.86 12.44
C SER A 912 3.67 0.21 12.15
N VAL A 913 3.82 -0.46 11.00
CA VAL A 913 5.09 -1.10 10.59
C VAL A 913 5.60 -0.49 9.30
N ALA A 914 6.78 0.14 9.35
CA ALA A 914 7.36 0.94 8.27
C ALA A 914 7.58 0.19 6.94
N PHE A 915 7.80 -1.13 6.94
CA PHE A 915 8.06 -1.87 5.68
C PHE A 915 6.80 -2.22 4.88
N ARG A 916 5.62 -2.24 5.50
CA ARG A 916 4.39 -2.72 4.84
C ARG A 916 3.72 -1.68 3.93
N GLN A 917 4.07 -0.40 4.06
CA GLN A 917 3.26 0.69 3.51
C GLN A 917 4.13 1.86 3.00
N SER A 918 3.58 2.61 2.03
CA SER A 918 4.03 3.98 1.78
C SER A 918 3.74 4.85 3.01
N ALA A 919 4.63 5.79 3.33
CA ALA A 919 4.40 6.78 4.39
C ALA A 919 3.12 7.62 4.17
N TYR A 920 2.65 7.73 2.91
CA TYR A 920 1.58 8.65 2.53
C TYR A 920 0.34 7.95 1.97
N VAL A 921 0.49 6.87 1.19
CA VAL A 921 -0.61 6.23 0.43
C VAL A 921 -1.41 5.26 1.31
N PRO A 922 -2.72 5.50 1.55
CA PRO A 922 -3.58 4.53 2.23
C PRO A 922 -3.75 3.25 1.39
N GLN A 923 -3.90 2.12 2.07
CA GLN A 923 -4.35 0.88 1.47
C GLN A 923 -5.79 1.02 0.95
N LYS A 924 -6.17 0.13 0.02
CA LYS A 924 -7.59 0.01 -0.34
C LYS A 924 -8.37 -0.53 0.87
N PRO A 925 -9.56 0.00 1.21
CA PRO A 925 -10.34 -0.44 2.35
C PRO A 925 -10.65 -1.95 2.38
N SER A 926 -10.81 -2.60 1.22
CA SER A 926 -10.96 -4.06 1.11
C SER A 926 -9.74 -4.84 1.64
N VAL A 927 -8.53 -4.32 1.46
CA VAL A 927 -7.31 -4.93 2.01
C VAL A 927 -7.33 -4.82 3.53
N THR A 928 -7.71 -3.66 4.07
CA THR A 928 -7.85 -3.44 5.52
C THR A 928 -8.91 -4.37 6.13
N ILE A 929 -10.05 -4.56 5.46
CA ILE A 929 -11.11 -5.51 5.86
C ILE A 929 -10.59 -6.95 5.86
N ASN A 930 -10.01 -7.40 4.73
CA ASN A 930 -9.63 -8.81 4.55
C ASN A 930 -8.43 -9.22 5.41
N THR A 931 -7.52 -8.30 5.70
CA THR A 931 -6.35 -8.57 6.56
C THR A 931 -6.65 -8.36 8.04
N SER A 932 -7.76 -7.70 8.39
CA SER A 932 -8.06 -7.23 9.75
C SER A 932 -6.94 -6.38 10.35
N LEU A 933 -6.14 -5.70 9.51
CA LEU A 933 -4.98 -4.91 9.90
C LEU A 933 -4.92 -3.58 9.11
N GLY A 934 -4.51 -2.50 9.77
CA GLY A 934 -4.28 -1.20 9.12
C GLY A 934 -3.54 -0.23 10.03
N ASP A 935 -2.93 0.81 9.45
CA ASP A 935 -2.38 1.94 10.20
C ASP A 935 -3.35 3.15 10.19
N CYS A 936 -2.92 4.32 10.67
CA CYS A 936 -3.81 5.45 10.94
C CYS A 936 -4.54 5.95 9.68
N LYS A 937 -3.84 5.98 8.53
CA LYS A 937 -4.41 6.35 7.23
C LYS A 937 -5.32 5.27 6.66
N ASP A 938 -5.02 4.00 6.88
CA ASP A 938 -5.83 2.87 6.38
C ASP A 938 -7.18 2.81 7.10
N LEU A 939 -7.17 2.91 8.43
CA LEU A 939 -8.40 2.92 9.25
C LEU A 939 -9.26 4.15 8.93
N SER A 940 -8.63 5.32 8.80
CA SER A 940 -9.31 6.56 8.41
C SER A 940 -9.90 6.47 7.00
N ALA A 941 -9.19 5.88 6.04
CA ALA A 941 -9.68 5.69 4.67
C ALA A 941 -10.88 4.74 4.62
N LEU A 942 -10.85 3.63 5.38
CA LEU A 942 -11.99 2.72 5.51
C LEU A 942 -13.21 3.40 6.12
N PHE A 943 -13.02 4.19 7.19
CA PHE A 943 -14.12 4.97 7.79
C PHE A 943 -14.73 5.93 6.76
N VAL A 944 -13.90 6.68 6.04
CA VAL A 944 -14.36 7.63 5.00
C VAL A 944 -15.11 6.90 3.88
N SER A 945 -14.64 5.74 3.45
CA SER A 945 -15.29 4.93 2.40
C SER A 945 -16.68 4.45 2.82
N LEU A 946 -16.83 3.89 4.04
CA LEU A 946 -18.13 3.48 4.58
C LEU A 946 -19.06 4.68 4.85
N ALA A 947 -18.52 5.80 5.33
CA ALA A 947 -19.27 7.03 5.55
C ALA A 947 -19.81 7.63 4.24
N LYS A 948 -19.04 7.54 3.14
CA LYS A 948 -19.43 7.98 1.79
C LYS A 948 -20.64 7.20 1.29
N LEU A 949 -20.70 5.88 1.50
CA LEU A 949 -21.88 5.06 1.16
C LEU A 949 -23.15 5.47 1.94
N ALA A 950 -22.99 6.06 3.13
CA ALA A 950 -24.08 6.63 3.92
C ALA A 950 -24.36 8.13 3.65
N ASN A 951 -23.71 8.73 2.65
CA ASN A 951 -23.80 10.16 2.32
C ASN A 951 -23.39 11.09 3.50
N ILE A 952 -22.43 10.66 4.33
CA ILE A 952 -21.83 11.47 5.39
C ILE A 952 -20.60 12.19 4.84
N LYS A 953 -20.52 13.51 5.06
CA LYS A 953 -19.33 14.29 4.70
C LYS A 953 -18.19 14.00 5.69
N ALA A 954 -17.25 13.17 5.27
CA ALA A 954 -16.06 12.80 6.04
C ALA A 954 -14.80 13.06 5.21
N ASN A 955 -13.77 13.62 5.84
CA ASN A 955 -12.48 13.94 5.23
C ASN A 955 -11.35 13.36 6.07
N LEU A 956 -10.28 12.94 5.40
CA LEU A 956 -9.01 12.65 6.07
C LEU A 956 -8.42 13.93 6.65
N VAL A 957 -7.71 13.81 7.76
CA VAL A 957 -7.02 14.90 8.44
C VAL A 957 -5.61 14.44 8.73
N LEU A 958 -4.63 15.07 8.08
CA LEU A 958 -3.22 14.87 8.42
C LEU A 958 -2.92 15.68 9.68
N VAL A 959 -2.23 15.07 10.65
CA VAL A 959 -1.96 15.66 11.95
C VAL A 959 -0.48 15.59 12.24
N ASN A 960 0.07 16.68 12.76
CA ASN A 960 1.31 16.67 13.52
C ASN A 960 0.93 16.77 15.00
N THR A 961 1.05 15.66 15.73
CA THR A 961 0.60 15.57 17.12
C THR A 961 1.30 16.63 17.98
N ARG A 962 0.61 17.13 19.01
CA ARG A 962 1.09 18.27 19.82
C ARG A 962 2.40 17.99 20.53
N ASP A 963 2.66 16.73 20.90
CA ASP A 963 3.93 16.26 21.50
C ASP A 963 5.11 16.27 20.51
N TYR A 964 4.83 16.36 19.20
CA TYR A 964 5.83 16.55 18.15
C TYR A 964 6.04 18.04 17.79
N GLY A 965 5.46 18.95 18.57
CA GLY A 965 5.54 20.40 18.40
C GLY A 965 4.24 20.97 17.85
N GLN A 966 3.66 21.91 18.58
CA GLN A 966 2.44 22.62 18.21
C GLN A 966 2.71 23.66 17.11
N ASN A 967 3.88 24.29 17.12
CA ASN A 967 4.22 25.40 16.21
C ASN A 967 5.39 25.07 15.28
N SER A 968 5.74 23.80 15.15
CA SER A 968 6.94 23.34 14.44
C SER A 968 6.80 23.38 12.91
N MET A 969 5.58 23.41 12.37
CA MET A 969 5.27 23.43 10.94
C MET A 969 5.17 24.87 10.39
N VAL A 970 6.28 25.60 10.40
CA VAL A 970 6.33 27.03 10.00
C VAL A 970 6.30 27.26 8.49
N LEU A 971 6.63 26.25 7.68
CA LEU A 971 6.58 26.29 6.21
C LEU A 971 5.85 25.05 5.68
N PRO A 972 5.24 25.11 4.48
CA PRO A 972 4.64 23.94 3.83
C PRO A 972 5.62 22.76 3.73
N SER A 973 5.30 21.66 4.39
CA SER A 973 6.03 20.39 4.35
C SER A 973 5.07 19.20 4.54
N VAL A 974 5.50 17.99 4.19
CA VAL A 974 4.69 16.77 4.38
C VAL A 974 5.03 16.03 5.67
N GLU A 975 5.50 16.75 6.69
CA GLU A 975 5.97 16.22 7.99
C GLU A 975 4.82 15.98 8.99
N PHE A 976 3.75 15.34 8.54
CA PHE A 976 2.67 14.87 9.42
C PHE A 976 3.01 13.49 9.98
N ASN A 977 2.71 13.25 11.26
CA ASN A 977 3.02 12.00 11.94
C ASN A 977 1.79 11.13 12.24
N HIS A 978 0.58 11.63 11.95
CA HIS A 978 -0.68 10.92 12.22
C HIS A 978 -1.79 11.27 11.23
N CYS A 979 -2.84 10.43 11.15
CA CYS A 979 -4.00 10.64 10.29
C CYS A 979 -5.30 10.22 11.00
N ILE A 980 -6.30 11.11 11.00
CA ILE A 980 -7.63 10.89 11.61
C ILE A 980 -8.75 11.32 10.65
N VAL A 981 -10.00 11.24 11.10
CA VAL A 981 -11.17 11.69 10.30
C VAL A 981 -11.83 12.93 10.90
N LYS A 982 -12.21 13.89 10.04
CA LYS A 982 -13.17 14.96 10.36
C LYS A 982 -14.48 14.68 9.65
N ALA A 983 -15.54 14.42 10.41
CA ALA A 983 -16.88 14.14 9.90
C ALA A 983 -17.89 15.22 10.33
N LEU A 984 -18.79 15.60 9.42
CA LEU A 984 -19.94 16.45 9.74
C LEU A 984 -21.15 15.53 10.03
N LEU A 985 -21.52 15.42 11.30
CA LEU A 985 -22.60 14.56 11.78
C LEU A 985 -23.74 15.41 12.33
N ASP A 986 -24.91 15.32 11.71
CA ASP A 986 -26.12 16.06 12.11
C ASP A 986 -25.85 17.58 12.23
N GLY A 987 -25.03 18.11 11.31
CA GLY A 987 -24.61 19.52 11.25
C GLY A 987 -23.46 19.91 12.18
N LYS A 988 -22.86 18.97 12.93
CA LYS A 988 -21.78 19.23 13.90
C LYS A 988 -20.45 18.56 13.50
N PRO A 989 -19.30 19.25 13.63
CA PRO A 989 -18.01 18.65 13.31
C PRO A 989 -17.53 17.71 14.42
N TYR A 990 -17.10 16.51 14.06
CA TYR A 990 -16.46 15.53 14.93
C TYR A 990 -15.08 15.17 14.37
N TYR A 991 -14.11 15.07 15.27
CA TYR A 991 -12.83 14.44 15.00
C TYR A 991 -12.87 13.02 15.57
N ILE A 992 -12.51 12.03 14.74
CA ILE A 992 -12.65 10.61 15.04
C ILE A 992 -11.27 9.97 14.95
N GLU A 993 -10.76 9.51 16.08
CA GLU A 993 -9.51 8.77 16.24
C GLU A 993 -9.80 7.26 16.19
N LEU A 994 -9.06 6.50 15.37
CA LEU A 994 -9.33 5.09 15.07
C LEU A 994 -8.16 4.16 15.43
N THR A 995 -7.11 4.64 16.10
CA THR A 995 -5.91 3.83 16.38
C THR A 995 -5.85 3.24 17.79
N ASP A 996 -6.83 3.53 18.64
CA ASP A 996 -6.95 2.96 19.99
C ASP A 996 -8.30 2.25 20.17
N ASN A 997 -8.28 0.92 20.08
CA ASN A 997 -9.46 0.05 20.22
C ASN A 997 -10.14 0.14 21.59
N ASN A 998 -9.55 0.81 22.58
CA ASN A 998 -10.14 1.07 23.88
C ASN A 998 -10.65 2.51 24.05
N LEU A 999 -10.39 3.39 23.09
CA LEU A 999 -10.92 4.75 23.06
C LEU A 999 -12.40 4.72 22.63
N PRO A 1000 -13.30 5.43 23.33
CA PRO A 1000 -14.70 5.51 22.92
C PRO A 1000 -14.91 6.57 21.82
N PHE A 1001 -15.92 6.34 20.98
CA PHE A 1001 -16.29 7.25 19.88
C PHE A 1001 -16.40 8.72 20.36
N GLY A 1002 -15.76 9.62 19.63
CA GLY A 1002 -15.79 11.06 19.93
C GLY A 1002 -14.93 11.47 21.13
N SER A 1003 -14.05 10.60 21.63
CA SER A 1003 -12.94 10.98 22.52
C SER A 1003 -11.65 11.15 21.73
N LEU A 1004 -10.69 11.90 22.28
CA LEU A 1004 -9.37 12.06 21.68
C LEU A 1004 -8.28 11.96 22.77
N PRO A 1005 -7.12 11.38 22.46
CA PRO A 1005 -5.93 11.51 23.31
C PRO A 1005 -5.52 12.99 23.47
N THR A 1006 -4.87 13.32 24.60
CA THR A 1006 -4.51 14.71 24.91
C THR A 1006 -3.55 15.34 23.90
N SER A 1007 -2.71 14.53 23.24
CA SER A 1007 -1.78 14.96 22.18
C SER A 1007 -2.47 15.42 20.90
N LEU A 1008 -3.77 15.16 20.70
CA LEU A 1008 -4.54 15.64 19.55
C LEU A 1008 -5.28 16.95 19.81
N TYR A 1009 -5.47 17.34 21.07
CA TYR A 1009 -6.10 18.62 21.37
C TYR A 1009 -5.20 19.77 20.95
N GLU A 1010 -5.70 20.67 20.11
CA GLU A 1010 -4.93 21.79 19.55
C GLU A 1010 -3.68 21.35 18.76
N ALA A 1011 -3.62 20.10 18.28
CA ALA A 1011 -2.56 19.65 17.38
C ALA A 1011 -2.68 20.33 16.01
N ALA A 1012 -1.54 20.56 15.37
CA ALA A 1012 -1.50 21.12 14.02
C ALA A 1012 -2.05 20.08 13.02
N SER A 1013 -2.91 20.53 12.11
CA SER A 1013 -3.63 19.65 11.20
C SER A 1013 -3.90 20.28 9.84
N LEU A 1014 -3.98 19.42 8.82
CA LEU A 1014 -4.38 19.76 7.48
C LEU A 1014 -5.57 18.87 7.07
N VAL A 1015 -6.75 19.46 6.93
CA VAL A 1015 -7.94 18.75 6.43
C VAL A 1015 -7.77 18.55 4.93
N ILE A 1016 -7.96 17.31 4.47
CA ILE A 1016 -7.86 16.92 3.06
C ILE A 1016 -9.27 16.78 2.48
N PRO A 1017 -9.73 17.71 1.62
CA PRO A 1017 -10.98 17.56 0.90
C PRO A 1017 -10.97 16.33 0.00
N ALA A 1018 -12.14 15.70 -0.15
CA ALA A 1018 -12.31 14.56 -1.05
C ALA A 1018 -12.05 14.88 -2.54
N ASN A 1019 -12.19 16.15 -2.95
CA ASN A 1019 -11.90 16.60 -4.31
C ASN A 1019 -10.77 17.62 -4.32
N ALA A 1020 -9.77 17.39 -5.16
CA ALA A 1020 -8.60 18.25 -5.31
C ALA A 1020 -8.97 19.71 -5.65
N LYS A 1021 -10.10 19.96 -6.34
CA LYS A 1021 -10.57 21.31 -6.65
C LYS A 1021 -11.03 22.11 -5.41
N ASP A 1022 -11.36 21.44 -4.32
CA ASP A 1022 -11.86 22.06 -3.09
C ASP A 1022 -10.73 22.45 -2.11
N THR A 1023 -9.46 22.32 -2.52
CA THR A 1023 -8.26 22.51 -1.69
C THR A 1023 -7.72 23.96 -1.69
N VAL A 1024 -8.34 24.87 -2.43
CA VAL A 1024 -7.82 26.23 -2.71
C VAL A 1024 -7.64 27.10 -1.45
N SER A 1025 -8.27 26.72 -0.33
CA SER A 1025 -8.17 27.43 0.95
C SER A 1025 -7.52 26.60 2.07
N SER A 1026 -6.85 25.50 1.74
CA SER A 1026 -6.20 24.61 2.69
C SER A 1026 -5.01 25.29 3.39
N LYS A 1027 -4.97 25.17 4.71
CA LYS A 1027 -3.93 25.71 5.58
C LYS A 1027 -3.80 24.85 6.83
N ILE A 1028 -2.70 25.01 7.57
CA ILE A 1028 -2.60 24.43 8.90
C ILE A 1028 -3.65 25.07 9.81
N GLU A 1029 -4.43 24.21 10.45
CA GLU A 1029 -5.40 24.55 11.49
C GLU A 1029 -5.07 23.76 12.76
N PHE A 1030 -5.54 24.24 13.91
CA PHE A 1030 -5.43 23.51 15.17
C PHE A 1030 -6.73 22.76 15.46
N ILE A 1031 -6.62 21.48 15.84
CA ILE A 1031 -7.79 20.65 16.14
C ILE A 1031 -8.60 21.27 17.29
N ASN A 1032 -9.84 21.65 16.98
CA ASN A 1032 -10.80 22.16 17.95
C ASN A 1032 -11.97 21.17 18.13
N ALA A 1033 -11.80 20.23 19.05
CA ALA A 1033 -12.74 19.13 19.26
C ALA A 1033 -13.90 19.50 20.22
N VAL A 1034 -14.72 20.50 19.85
CA VAL A 1034 -15.81 21.02 20.71
C VAL A 1034 -16.91 20.01 21.04
N ASN A 1035 -17.12 18.99 20.19
CA ASN A 1035 -18.16 17.97 20.35
C ASN A 1035 -17.66 16.68 21.00
N ARG A 1036 -16.45 16.69 21.56
CA ARG A 1036 -15.86 15.52 22.22
C ARG A 1036 -16.56 15.19 23.53
N THR A 1037 -16.42 13.94 23.97
CA THR A 1037 -16.69 13.59 25.37
C THR A 1037 -15.59 14.17 26.26
N LYS A 1038 -15.96 14.94 27.28
CA LYS A 1038 -15.03 15.49 28.25
C LYS A 1038 -14.48 14.43 29.19
N GLU A 1039 -13.22 14.56 29.61
CA GLU A 1039 -12.63 13.70 30.61
C GLU A 1039 -13.05 14.14 32.02
N LYS A 1040 -14.09 13.51 32.58
CA LYS A 1040 -14.54 13.76 33.96
C LYS A 1040 -14.22 12.57 34.86
N THR A 1041 -13.69 12.85 36.06
CA THR A 1041 -13.60 11.90 37.18
C THR A 1041 -14.56 12.32 38.28
N SER A 1042 -15.60 11.51 38.50
CA SER A 1042 -16.56 11.68 39.61
C SER A 1042 -16.35 10.58 40.64
N ARG A 1043 -16.19 10.93 41.91
CA ARG A 1043 -15.87 9.99 43.00
C ARG A 1043 -16.74 10.25 44.22
N LYS A 1044 -17.27 9.18 44.80
CA LYS A 1044 -17.88 9.19 46.12
C LYS A 1044 -17.12 8.24 47.04
N ILE A 1045 -16.68 8.73 48.18
CA ILE A 1045 -15.89 7.98 49.16
C ILE A 1045 -16.69 7.90 50.45
N TYR A 1046 -16.83 6.71 51.00
CA TYR A 1046 -17.35 6.47 52.34
C TYR A 1046 -16.19 6.01 53.20
N LEU A 1047 -15.82 6.82 54.18
CA LEU A 1047 -14.68 6.60 55.07
C LEU A 1047 -15.20 6.39 56.50
N SER A 1048 -15.03 5.20 57.04
CA SER A 1048 -15.38 4.89 58.43
C SER A 1048 -14.13 4.55 59.21
N VAL A 1049 -13.94 5.19 60.36
CA VAL A 1049 -12.95 4.75 61.34
C VAL A 1049 -13.55 3.58 62.13
N ILE A 1050 -12.86 2.44 62.10
CA ILE A 1050 -13.26 1.19 62.77
C ILE A 1050 -12.12 0.73 63.68
N ASP A 1051 -12.44 -0.12 64.66
CA ASP A 1051 -11.46 -0.74 65.55
C ASP A 1051 -10.42 0.27 66.12
N ASP A 1052 -10.94 1.44 66.48
CA ASP A 1052 -10.25 2.63 66.98
C ASP A 1052 -9.24 3.31 66.04
N ASN A 1053 -8.45 2.57 65.27
CA ASN A 1053 -7.33 3.09 64.47
C ASN A 1053 -7.30 2.61 62.99
N ASP A 1054 -8.21 1.72 62.60
CA ASP A 1054 -8.32 1.19 61.25
C ASP A 1054 -9.33 1.99 60.42
N LEU A 1055 -9.12 2.03 59.11
CA LEU A 1055 -10.04 2.67 58.16
C LEU A 1055 -10.71 1.61 57.31
N LYS A 1056 -12.04 1.68 57.23
CA LYS A 1056 -12.82 0.99 56.20
C LYS A 1056 -13.26 2.01 55.15
N VAL A 1057 -12.87 1.79 53.91
CA VAL A 1057 -13.14 2.71 52.80
C VAL A 1057 -13.92 2.01 51.71
N LYS A 1058 -14.99 2.65 51.24
CA LYS A 1058 -15.68 2.31 50.00
C LYS A 1058 -15.61 3.48 49.04
N THR A 1059 -15.23 3.23 47.80
CA THR A 1059 -15.15 4.24 46.75
C THR A 1059 -16.03 3.86 45.56
N ASP A 1060 -16.90 4.76 45.12
CA ASP A 1060 -17.66 4.66 43.88
C ASP A 1060 -17.12 5.69 42.90
N ILE A 1061 -16.60 5.25 41.75
CA ILE A 1061 -15.91 6.12 40.78
C ILE A 1061 -16.58 5.99 39.41
N VAL A 1062 -16.72 7.12 38.72
CA VAL A 1062 -17.11 7.20 37.31
C VAL A 1062 -16.04 8.00 36.57
N LYS A 1063 -15.42 7.38 35.56
CA LYS A 1063 -14.54 8.05 34.61
C LYS A 1063 -15.19 8.12 33.24
N THR A 1064 -14.93 9.18 32.49
CA THR A 1064 -15.52 9.43 31.17
C THR A 1064 -14.46 9.86 30.14
N GLY A 1065 -14.79 9.75 28.86
CA GLY A 1065 -13.92 10.17 27.75
C GLY A 1065 -12.68 9.29 27.60
N ALA A 1066 -11.55 9.90 27.23
CA ALA A 1066 -10.28 9.20 26.99
C ALA A 1066 -9.74 8.44 28.22
N LEU A 1067 -10.11 8.86 29.44
CA LEU A 1067 -9.71 8.18 30.69
C LEU A 1067 -10.18 6.72 30.77
N THR A 1068 -11.25 6.38 30.04
CA THR A 1068 -11.79 5.02 30.04
C THR A 1068 -10.86 4.04 29.30
N ALA A 1069 -10.10 4.51 28.30
CA ALA A 1069 -9.20 3.66 27.52
C ALA A 1069 -8.08 3.07 28.39
N SER A 1070 -7.44 3.91 29.23
CA SER A 1070 -6.43 3.46 30.20
C SER A 1070 -6.96 2.40 31.16
N LEU A 1071 -8.19 2.58 31.69
CA LEU A 1071 -8.81 1.59 32.57
C LEU A 1071 -9.07 0.25 31.87
N ARG A 1072 -9.51 0.26 30.61
CA ARG A 1072 -9.69 -0.97 29.83
C ARG A 1072 -8.36 -1.68 29.61
N ASN A 1073 -7.35 -0.93 29.17
CA ASN A 1073 -5.99 -1.45 28.97
C ASN A 1073 -5.43 -2.13 30.22
N GLN A 1074 -5.67 -1.54 31.40
CA GLN A 1074 -5.15 -2.05 32.67
C GLN A 1074 -5.97 -3.23 33.23
N PHE A 1075 -7.31 -3.16 33.20
CA PHE A 1075 -8.15 -4.09 33.98
C PHE A 1075 -9.00 -5.08 33.16
N ALA A 1076 -9.29 -4.83 31.87
CA ALA A 1076 -10.31 -5.59 31.14
C ALA A 1076 -9.95 -7.08 30.93
N THR A 1077 -8.66 -7.41 30.88
CA THR A 1077 -8.17 -8.78 30.66
C THR A 1077 -7.79 -9.51 31.96
N LEU A 1078 -7.88 -8.84 33.11
CA LEU A 1078 -7.49 -9.39 34.40
C LEU A 1078 -8.63 -10.18 35.05
N SER A 1079 -8.29 -11.26 35.77
CA SER A 1079 -9.23 -11.92 36.69
C SER A 1079 -9.57 -11.00 37.86
N ASN A 1080 -10.71 -11.20 38.51
CA ASN A 1080 -11.11 -10.33 39.63
C ASN A 1080 -10.06 -10.27 40.75
N GLN A 1081 -9.39 -11.38 41.07
CA GLN A 1081 -8.28 -11.39 42.02
C GLN A 1081 -7.11 -10.49 41.57
N LYS A 1082 -6.68 -10.60 40.29
CA LYS A 1082 -5.63 -9.73 39.76
C LYS A 1082 -6.06 -8.27 39.69
N GLN A 1083 -7.33 -8.00 39.40
CA GLN A 1083 -7.88 -6.64 39.48
C GLN A 1083 -7.78 -6.08 40.90
N MET A 1084 -8.02 -6.89 41.94
CA MET A 1084 -7.84 -6.49 43.33
C MET A 1084 -6.38 -6.23 43.66
N GLU A 1085 -5.45 -7.12 43.26
CA GLU A 1085 -4.00 -6.95 43.49
C GLU A 1085 -3.47 -5.69 42.80
N GLU A 1086 -3.83 -5.48 41.54
CA GLU A 1086 -3.46 -4.28 40.76
C GLU A 1086 -4.05 -3.00 41.39
N MET A 1087 -5.33 -3.05 41.81
CA MET A 1087 -5.95 -1.93 42.50
C MET A 1087 -5.30 -1.66 43.87
N GLU A 1088 -4.92 -2.71 44.61
CA GLU A 1088 -4.21 -2.61 45.89
C GLU A 1088 -2.88 -1.88 45.69
N GLY A 1089 -2.11 -2.21 44.65
CA GLY A 1089 -0.91 -1.48 44.24
C GLY A 1089 -1.19 -0.01 43.92
N ASN A 1090 -2.22 0.27 43.11
CA ASN A 1090 -2.60 1.63 42.72
C ASN A 1090 -3.01 2.53 43.90
N ILE A 1091 -3.66 1.97 44.93
CA ILE A 1091 -4.13 2.76 46.09
C ILE A 1091 -3.13 2.81 47.26
N SER A 1092 -2.21 1.83 47.36
CA SER A 1092 -1.27 1.73 48.48
C SER A 1092 -0.42 2.98 48.66
N GLY A 1093 -0.04 3.66 47.57
CA GLY A 1093 0.72 4.92 47.64
C GLY A 1093 0.00 6.10 48.31
N SER A 1094 -1.31 6.00 48.57
CA SER A 1094 -2.10 7.04 49.26
C SER A 1094 -2.07 6.93 50.78
N PHE A 1095 -1.51 5.84 51.33
CA PHE A 1095 -1.56 5.52 52.76
C PHE A 1095 -0.16 5.22 53.30
N LYS A 1096 0.05 5.42 54.61
CA LYS A 1096 1.34 5.11 55.25
C LYS A 1096 1.47 3.63 55.61
N ASN A 1097 0.33 2.99 55.87
CA ASN A 1097 0.26 1.61 56.32
C ASN A 1097 -0.36 0.69 55.26
N PRO A 1098 -0.21 -0.65 55.41
CA PRO A 1098 -0.71 -1.61 54.42
C PRO A 1098 -2.20 -1.45 54.13
N VAL A 1099 -2.52 -1.49 52.84
CA VAL A 1099 -3.90 -1.48 52.33
C VAL A 1099 -4.28 -2.90 51.92
N LYS A 1100 -5.49 -3.33 52.25
CA LYS A 1100 -6.06 -4.57 51.76
C LYS A 1100 -7.35 -4.30 50.99
N VAL A 1101 -7.34 -4.55 49.69
CA VAL A 1101 -8.57 -4.50 48.87
C VAL A 1101 -9.43 -5.73 49.21
N THR A 1102 -10.68 -5.50 49.58
CA THR A 1102 -11.64 -6.55 49.97
C THR A 1102 -12.65 -6.85 48.88
N ALA A 1103 -12.95 -5.87 48.00
CA ALA A 1103 -13.80 -6.08 46.83
C ALA A 1103 -13.56 -5.03 45.75
N ILE A 1104 -13.66 -5.43 44.48
CA ILE A 1104 -13.70 -4.53 43.33
C ILE A 1104 -14.75 -5.00 42.31
N SER A 1105 -15.49 -4.06 41.73
CA SER A 1105 -16.44 -4.33 40.66
C SER A 1105 -16.45 -3.22 39.62
N PHE A 1106 -16.54 -3.57 38.34
CA PHE A 1106 -16.60 -2.64 37.22
C PHE A 1106 -17.92 -2.79 36.44
N LYS A 1107 -18.40 -1.68 35.87
CA LYS A 1107 -19.48 -1.61 34.88
C LYS A 1107 -18.98 -0.84 33.65
N GLY A 1108 -19.13 -1.44 32.46
CA GLY A 1108 -18.69 -0.87 31.18
C GLY A 1108 -17.24 -1.17 30.79
N LEU A 1109 -16.52 -2.00 31.56
CA LEU A 1109 -15.09 -2.30 31.31
C LEU A 1109 -14.86 -3.07 30.00
N ASN A 1110 -15.79 -3.95 29.62
CA ASN A 1110 -15.72 -4.77 28.41
C ASN A 1110 -16.51 -4.17 27.24
N GLU A 1111 -16.99 -2.93 27.38
CA GLU A 1111 -17.80 -2.21 26.39
C GLU A 1111 -17.05 -0.93 25.98
N GLN A 1112 -17.16 -0.50 24.73
CA GLN A 1112 -16.64 0.81 24.26
C GLN A 1112 -17.59 1.97 24.62
N SER A 1113 -18.12 1.95 25.85
CA SER A 1113 -18.88 3.05 26.43
C SER A 1113 -17.99 4.27 26.65
N ASP A 1114 -18.56 5.47 26.57
CA ASP A 1114 -17.86 6.72 26.90
C ASP A 1114 -17.62 6.90 28.40
N SER A 1115 -18.08 5.95 29.23
CA SER A 1115 -17.97 5.96 30.68
C SER A 1115 -17.72 4.57 31.26
N ILE A 1116 -16.89 4.52 32.31
CA ILE A 1116 -16.67 3.34 33.16
C ILE A 1116 -17.02 3.71 34.60
N ARG A 1117 -17.82 2.87 35.25
CA ARG A 1117 -18.08 2.97 36.68
C ARG A 1117 -17.42 1.81 37.40
N TYR A 1118 -16.79 2.06 38.55
CA TYR A 1118 -16.30 0.99 39.40
C TYR A 1118 -16.44 1.31 40.87
N THR A 1119 -16.59 0.26 41.67
CA THR A 1119 -16.66 0.33 43.12
C THR A 1119 -15.50 -0.47 43.71
N CYS A 1120 -14.74 0.12 44.63
CA CYS A 1120 -13.65 -0.53 45.34
C CYS A 1120 -13.84 -0.38 46.85
N GLU A 1121 -13.79 -1.49 47.58
CA GLU A 1121 -13.82 -1.57 49.03
C GLU A 1121 -12.47 -2.07 49.54
N TYR A 1122 -11.92 -1.40 50.56
CA TYR A 1122 -10.62 -1.74 51.13
C TYR A 1122 -10.52 -1.30 52.59
N ASN A 1123 -9.62 -1.97 53.31
CA ASN A 1123 -9.26 -1.63 54.68
C ASN A 1123 -7.81 -1.11 54.73
N VAL A 1124 -7.55 -0.15 55.62
CA VAL A 1124 -6.20 0.35 55.90
C VAL A 1124 -5.95 0.19 57.39
N GLN A 1125 -4.90 -0.53 57.74
CA GLN A 1125 -4.59 -0.84 59.13
C GLN A 1125 -3.82 0.32 59.79
N ASN A 1126 -4.18 0.69 61.01
CA ASN A 1126 -3.42 1.62 61.86
C ASN A 1126 -3.10 2.99 61.21
N GLU A 1127 -4.06 3.56 60.48
CA GLU A 1127 -3.86 4.80 59.69
C GLU A 1127 -4.34 6.06 60.41
N VAL A 1128 -5.09 5.94 61.50
CA VAL A 1128 -5.48 7.07 62.35
C VAL A 1128 -4.28 7.54 63.18
N ALA A 1129 -3.97 8.83 63.10
CA ALA A 1129 -2.93 9.47 63.92
C ALA A 1129 -3.51 9.97 65.24
N GLU A 1130 -2.80 9.79 66.35
CA GLU A 1130 -3.22 10.22 67.68
C GLU A 1130 -2.34 11.36 68.21
N LEU A 1131 -2.97 12.37 68.83
CA LEU A 1131 -2.32 13.49 69.52
C LEU A 1131 -3.11 13.84 70.80
N GLY A 1132 -2.73 13.24 71.93
CA GLY A 1132 -3.48 13.38 73.19
C GLY A 1132 -4.84 12.67 73.12
N ASP A 1133 -5.92 13.37 73.41
CA ASP A 1133 -7.32 12.89 73.27
C ASP A 1133 -7.89 13.08 71.84
N ILE A 1134 -7.10 13.64 70.92
CA ILE A 1134 -7.49 13.95 69.54
C ILE A 1134 -6.99 12.85 68.59
N LYS A 1135 -7.92 12.28 67.82
CA LYS A 1135 -7.64 11.37 66.71
C LYS A 1135 -7.79 12.10 65.38
N MET A 1136 -6.93 11.79 64.42
CA MET A 1136 -6.80 12.52 63.16
C MET A 1136 -6.71 11.56 61.97
N VAL A 1137 -7.48 11.82 60.92
CA VAL A 1137 -7.43 11.06 59.66
C VAL A 1137 -7.15 12.00 58.49
N LYS A 1138 -6.24 11.60 57.60
CA LYS A 1138 -6.02 12.32 56.34
C LYS A 1138 -7.08 11.87 55.33
N ILE A 1139 -7.65 12.80 54.58
CA ILE A 1139 -8.68 12.46 53.58
C ILE A 1139 -8.01 11.76 52.38
N PRO A 1140 -8.37 10.51 52.07
CA PRO A 1140 -7.79 9.80 50.92
C PRO A 1140 -8.58 10.15 49.65
N PHE A 1141 -8.31 11.31 49.05
CA PHE A 1141 -9.05 11.73 47.85
C PHE A 1141 -8.91 10.76 46.66
N GLY A 1142 -7.85 9.94 46.65
CA GLY A 1142 -7.65 8.82 45.73
C GLY A 1142 -7.13 9.18 44.34
N ASP A 1143 -6.81 10.46 44.13
CA ASP A 1143 -6.11 11.06 42.99
C ASP A 1143 -5.60 12.45 43.39
N ALA A 1144 -4.47 12.86 42.82
CA ALA A 1144 -3.89 14.18 43.05
C ALA A 1144 -4.37 15.15 41.98
N VAL A 1145 -5.04 16.23 42.38
CA VAL A 1145 -5.37 17.37 41.50
C VAL A 1145 -4.15 18.27 41.26
N ALA A 1146 -3.17 18.21 42.16
CA ALA A 1146 -1.94 18.98 42.10
C ALA A 1146 -0.79 18.22 42.78
N THR A 1147 0.43 18.34 42.23
CA THR A 1147 1.69 17.85 42.80
C THR A 1147 2.75 18.94 42.71
N VAL A 1148 3.73 18.93 43.63
CA VAL A 1148 4.76 20.00 43.72
C VAL A 1148 6.10 19.61 43.10
N ASP A 1149 6.43 18.32 43.05
CA ASP A 1149 7.77 17.83 42.67
C ASP A 1149 8.14 18.21 41.23
N ASN A 1150 7.15 18.15 40.35
CA ASN A 1150 7.26 18.49 38.93
C ASN A 1150 7.37 20.00 38.64
N PHE A 1151 7.07 20.83 39.63
CA PHE A 1151 7.04 22.29 39.52
C PHE A 1151 7.85 22.95 40.63
N SER A 1152 8.99 22.33 40.99
CA SER A 1152 9.86 22.77 42.09
C SER A 1152 10.80 23.92 41.72
N LEU A 1153 11.07 24.17 40.43
CA LEU A 1153 11.93 25.25 39.95
C LEU A 1153 11.48 26.62 40.49
N SER A 1154 12.43 27.49 40.85
CA SER A 1154 12.14 28.87 41.26
C SER A 1154 11.81 29.77 40.07
N GLU A 1155 12.45 29.51 38.93
CA GLU A 1155 12.30 30.24 37.68
C GLU A 1155 12.32 29.26 36.50
N ARG A 1156 11.75 29.67 35.36
CA ARG A 1156 11.71 28.89 34.11
C ARG A 1156 12.05 29.75 32.91
N LYS A 1157 12.62 29.12 31.89
CA LYS A 1157 12.86 29.70 30.56
C LYS A 1157 11.77 29.34 29.57
N PHE A 1158 11.09 28.21 29.77
CA PHE A 1158 10.10 27.70 28.83
C PHE A 1158 8.69 27.66 29.44
N PRO A 1159 7.65 27.83 28.60
CA PRO A 1159 6.27 27.58 29.01
C PRO A 1159 6.09 26.16 29.57
N VAL A 1160 5.01 25.96 30.33
CA VAL A 1160 4.61 24.65 30.82
C VAL A 1160 3.51 24.09 29.92
N GLU A 1161 3.78 22.98 29.26
CA GLU A 1161 2.78 22.17 28.57
C GLU A 1161 1.90 21.44 29.58
N TYR A 1162 1.04 22.19 30.27
CA TYR A 1162 0.22 21.66 31.36
C TYR A 1162 -0.72 20.55 30.90
N TRP A 1163 -1.09 20.54 29.61
CA TRP A 1163 -1.84 19.44 28.99
C TRP A 1163 -1.12 18.09 29.02
N ARG A 1164 0.21 18.04 29.20
CA ARG A 1164 0.97 16.79 29.41
C ARG A 1164 0.93 16.31 30.86
N TYR A 1165 0.59 17.20 31.78
CA TYR A 1165 0.44 16.91 33.19
C TYR A 1165 -1.01 16.57 33.55
N GLU A 1166 -1.98 17.32 33.03
CA GLU A 1166 -3.40 17.20 33.33
C GLU A 1166 -4.16 16.48 32.20
N ASP A 1167 -4.72 15.32 32.51
CA ASP A 1167 -5.52 14.50 31.61
C ASP A 1167 -7.03 14.52 31.93
N VAL A 1168 -7.47 15.26 32.96
CA VAL A 1168 -8.88 15.39 33.38
C VAL A 1168 -9.36 16.84 33.19
N ASP A 1169 -10.56 17.02 32.62
CA ASP A 1169 -11.20 18.34 32.49
C ASP A 1169 -11.88 18.79 33.79
N GLU A 1170 -12.51 17.83 34.48
CA GLU A 1170 -13.36 18.07 35.64
C GLU A 1170 -13.21 16.95 36.69
N TYR A 1171 -12.87 17.32 37.92
CA TYR A 1171 -12.89 16.47 39.11
C TYR A 1171 -14.07 16.83 40.01
N GLU A 1172 -14.77 15.83 40.51
CA GLU A 1172 -15.78 15.96 41.54
C GLU A 1172 -15.66 14.81 42.54
N THR A 1173 -15.20 15.09 43.75
CA THR A 1173 -15.06 14.10 44.83
C THR A 1173 -15.92 14.50 46.02
N VAL A 1174 -16.78 13.59 46.48
CA VAL A 1174 -17.55 13.72 47.72
C VAL A 1174 -17.07 12.66 48.70
N VAL A 1175 -16.62 13.06 49.88
CA VAL A 1175 -16.17 12.17 50.95
C VAL A 1175 -17.13 12.27 52.12
N GLU A 1176 -17.77 11.16 52.49
CA GLU A 1176 -18.58 11.02 53.69
C GLU A 1176 -17.75 10.32 54.77
N ILE A 1177 -17.35 11.07 55.80
CA ILE A 1177 -16.51 10.59 56.89
C ILE A 1177 -17.40 10.31 58.11
N THR A 1178 -17.33 9.09 58.63
CA THR A 1178 -17.99 8.66 59.87
C THR A 1178 -16.94 8.37 60.94
N ALA A 1179 -16.93 9.18 62.00
CA ALA A 1179 -16.09 8.96 63.18
C ALA A 1179 -16.73 7.93 64.14
N PRO A 1180 -15.96 7.29 65.04
CA PRO A 1180 -16.46 6.26 65.95
C PRO A 1180 -17.62 6.77 66.82
N ALA A 1181 -18.52 5.87 67.22
CA ALA A 1181 -19.64 6.22 68.09
C ALA A 1181 -19.12 6.82 69.42
N GLY A 1182 -19.78 7.86 69.92
CA GLY A 1182 -19.36 8.56 71.15
C GLY A 1182 -18.28 9.64 70.95
N THR A 1183 -17.87 9.91 69.70
CA THR A 1183 -16.95 11.01 69.36
C THR A 1183 -17.66 12.19 68.68
N LYS A 1184 -16.97 13.34 68.59
CA LYS A 1184 -17.38 14.50 67.81
C LYS A 1184 -16.20 15.06 67.00
N PHE A 1185 -16.46 15.61 65.81
CA PHE A 1185 -15.42 16.32 65.05
C PHE A 1185 -14.92 17.56 65.81
N TYR A 1186 -13.61 17.77 65.79
CA TYR A 1186 -12.92 18.85 66.49
C TYR A 1186 -12.25 19.78 65.47
N GLU A 1187 -12.48 21.10 65.60
CA GLU A 1187 -11.88 22.14 64.74
C GLU A 1187 -11.95 21.84 63.23
N ILE A 1188 -13.17 21.73 62.69
CA ILE A 1188 -13.38 21.47 61.24
C ILE A 1188 -12.63 22.53 60.41
N PRO A 1189 -11.83 22.13 59.41
CA PRO A 1189 -11.13 23.08 58.56
C PRO A 1189 -12.08 24.05 57.85
N LYS A 1190 -11.58 25.26 57.54
CA LYS A 1190 -12.32 26.22 56.73
C LYS A 1190 -12.39 25.77 55.28
N ASP A 1191 -13.50 26.09 54.62
CA ASP A 1191 -13.68 25.95 53.19
C ASP A 1191 -12.58 26.70 52.43
N GLU A 1192 -12.13 26.12 51.32
CA GLU A 1192 -11.17 26.73 50.41
C GLU A 1192 -11.82 26.94 49.05
N LYS A 1193 -11.56 28.10 48.46
CA LYS A 1193 -11.88 28.39 47.06
C LYS A 1193 -10.70 29.10 46.44
N LEU A 1194 -10.08 28.45 45.48
CA LEU A 1194 -8.90 28.94 44.78
C LEU A 1194 -9.24 29.09 43.31
N SER A 1195 -8.62 30.06 42.65
CA SER A 1195 -8.74 30.27 41.21
C SER A 1195 -7.40 30.67 40.63
N PHE A 1196 -7.11 30.21 39.43
CA PHE A 1196 -5.91 30.58 38.68
C PHE A 1196 -6.23 30.68 37.19
N VAL A 1197 -6.12 31.87 36.61
CA VAL A 1197 -6.45 32.19 35.19
C VAL A 1197 -7.79 31.61 34.74
N ASN A 1198 -7.82 30.34 34.29
CA ASN A 1198 -8.99 29.61 33.81
C ASN A 1198 -9.29 28.32 34.61
N GLY A 1199 -8.63 28.12 35.74
CA GLY A 1199 -8.80 26.99 36.65
C GLY A 1199 -9.51 27.38 37.94
N ILE A 1200 -10.35 26.47 38.44
CA ILE A 1200 -11.05 26.62 39.72
C ILE A 1200 -10.81 25.39 40.59
N TYR A 1201 -10.65 25.62 41.89
CA TYR A 1201 -10.61 24.59 42.90
C TYR A 1201 -11.50 25.01 44.07
N SER A 1202 -12.27 24.08 44.60
CA SER A 1202 -13.03 24.29 45.83
C SER A 1202 -13.01 23.05 46.71
N LEU A 1203 -12.83 23.25 48.01
CA LEU A 1203 -12.92 22.24 49.05
C LEU A 1203 -13.87 22.73 50.13
N GLN A 1204 -14.99 22.05 50.31
CA GLN A 1204 -16.06 22.45 51.22
C GLN A 1204 -16.30 21.39 52.30
N TYR A 1205 -16.48 21.83 53.53
CA TYR A 1205 -16.71 20.97 54.70
C TYR A 1205 -18.11 21.23 55.26
N GLN A 1206 -18.93 20.19 55.32
CA GLN A 1206 -20.29 20.28 55.84
C GLN A 1206 -20.53 19.23 56.92
N LEU A 1207 -20.71 19.69 58.17
CA LEU A 1207 -21.11 18.84 59.28
C LEU A 1207 -22.57 18.39 59.08
N LYS A 1208 -22.83 17.07 59.08
CA LYS A 1208 -24.17 16.47 58.90
C LYS A 1208 -24.70 15.75 60.15
N GLY A 1209 -23.93 15.79 61.24
CA GLY A 1209 -24.23 15.20 62.54
C GLY A 1209 -22.96 15.24 63.41
N GLU A 1210 -23.06 14.91 64.69
CA GLU A 1210 -21.90 15.02 65.61
C GLU A 1210 -20.70 14.18 65.18
N ASN A 1211 -20.92 13.00 64.60
CA ASN A 1211 -19.88 12.09 64.09
C ASN A 1211 -19.91 11.89 62.56
N LYS A 1212 -20.60 12.76 61.80
CA LYS A 1212 -20.65 12.69 60.32
C LYS A 1212 -20.26 14.00 59.64
N LEU A 1213 -19.23 13.95 58.80
CA LEU A 1213 -18.71 15.09 58.03
C LEU A 1213 -18.76 14.75 56.53
N VAL A 1214 -19.25 15.69 55.72
CA VAL A 1214 -19.21 15.59 54.25
C VAL A 1214 -18.21 16.60 53.71
N VAL A 1215 -17.24 16.13 52.94
CA VAL A 1215 -16.24 16.97 52.28
C VAL A 1215 -16.46 16.90 50.77
N THR A 1216 -16.64 18.06 50.13
CA THR A 1216 -16.82 18.15 48.68
C THR A 1216 -15.64 18.86 48.05
N ARG A 1217 -14.90 18.15 47.20
CA ARG A 1217 -13.81 18.68 46.37
C ARG A 1217 -14.29 18.79 44.93
N LYS A 1218 -14.13 19.97 44.32
CA LYS A 1218 -14.32 20.19 42.88
C LYS A 1218 -13.10 20.88 42.31
N ALA A 1219 -12.64 20.41 41.16
CA ALA A 1219 -11.57 21.07 40.43
C ALA A 1219 -11.85 21.02 38.93
N SER A 1220 -11.51 22.09 38.22
CA SER A 1220 -11.45 22.11 36.77
C SER A 1220 -10.28 23.00 36.39
N ILE A 1221 -9.23 22.41 35.83
CA ILE A 1221 -8.03 23.12 35.39
C ILE A 1221 -7.94 22.92 33.87
N LYS A 1222 -7.81 24.02 33.13
CA LYS A 1222 -7.76 23.94 31.66
C LYS A 1222 -6.42 23.35 31.21
N LYS A 1223 -6.49 22.39 30.29
CA LYS A 1223 -5.36 21.72 29.62
C LYS A 1223 -4.69 22.63 28.58
N THR A 1224 -4.27 23.82 28.99
CA THR A 1224 -3.64 24.83 28.13
C THR A 1224 -2.18 25.03 28.51
N THR A 1225 -1.33 25.41 27.55
CA THR A 1225 0.04 25.81 27.84
C THR A 1225 0.05 27.04 28.75
N ILE A 1226 0.81 26.97 29.85
CA ILE A 1226 0.99 28.08 30.80
C ILE A 1226 2.26 28.84 30.42
N PRO A 1227 2.18 30.15 30.12
CA PRO A 1227 3.35 30.92 29.74
C PRO A 1227 4.31 31.10 30.93
N VAL A 1228 5.55 31.50 30.66
CA VAL A 1228 6.63 31.62 31.67
C VAL A 1228 6.22 32.54 32.82
N GLU A 1229 5.63 33.69 32.50
CA GLU A 1229 5.13 34.69 33.45
C GLU A 1229 3.99 34.15 34.34
N GLY A 1230 3.27 33.12 33.88
CA GLY A 1230 2.21 32.47 34.65
C GLY A 1230 2.71 31.40 35.63
N TYR A 1231 3.97 30.95 35.50
CA TYR A 1231 4.50 29.80 36.23
C TYR A 1231 4.48 29.99 37.75
N ALA A 1232 4.92 31.14 38.26
CA ALA A 1232 4.97 31.40 39.70
C ALA A 1232 3.57 31.37 40.34
N ALA A 1233 2.58 31.97 39.66
CA ALA A 1233 1.19 31.97 40.11
C ALA A 1233 0.55 30.57 39.99
N MET A 1234 0.88 29.78 38.95
CA MET A 1234 0.48 28.38 38.84
C MET A 1234 1.05 27.56 39.99
N LYS A 1235 2.36 27.69 40.27
CA LYS A 1235 3.04 27.00 41.37
C LYS A 1235 2.42 27.33 42.72
N ASP A 1236 2.12 28.59 42.99
CA ASP A 1236 1.41 29.02 44.21
C ASP A 1236 0.00 28.42 44.30
N PHE A 1237 -0.75 28.43 43.19
CA PHE A 1237 -2.07 27.80 43.12
C PHE A 1237 -2.01 26.29 43.42
N LEU A 1238 -1.10 25.55 42.79
CA LEU A 1238 -0.89 24.12 43.03
C LEU A 1238 -0.43 23.85 44.47
N ASN A 1239 0.49 24.65 45.01
CA ASN A 1239 0.94 24.56 46.41
C ASN A 1239 -0.21 24.78 47.40
N LYS A 1240 -1.10 25.75 47.13
CA LYS A 1240 -2.28 26.01 47.96
C LYS A 1240 -3.26 24.84 47.93
N ILE A 1241 -3.46 24.21 46.77
CA ILE A 1241 -4.24 22.97 46.65
C ILE A 1241 -3.60 21.86 47.49
N VAL A 1242 -2.31 21.58 47.29
CA VAL A 1242 -1.58 20.53 48.03
C VAL A 1242 -1.65 20.77 49.54
N LYS A 1243 -1.50 22.02 49.99
CA LYS A 1243 -1.63 22.39 51.40
C LYS A 1243 -3.06 22.23 51.93
N ALA A 1244 -4.08 22.54 51.12
CA ALA A 1244 -5.48 22.35 51.48
C ALA A 1244 -5.82 20.86 51.61
N GLU A 1245 -5.35 20.03 50.69
CA GLU A 1245 -5.60 18.57 50.69
C GLU A 1245 -4.74 17.80 51.70
N ALA A 1246 -3.65 18.39 52.20
CA ALA A 1246 -2.82 17.80 53.25
C ALA A 1246 -3.43 17.90 54.66
N ARG A 1247 -4.57 18.60 54.82
CA ARG A 1247 -5.22 18.79 56.13
C ARG A 1247 -5.78 17.48 56.68
N TYR A 1248 -5.56 17.27 57.97
CA TYR A 1248 -6.20 16.20 58.71
C TYR A 1248 -7.58 16.62 59.20
N ILE A 1249 -8.49 15.65 59.29
CA ILE A 1249 -9.77 15.80 59.98
C ILE A 1249 -9.62 15.22 61.39
N ALA A 1250 -9.85 16.06 62.39
CA ALA A 1250 -9.71 15.70 63.79
C ALA A 1250 -11.07 15.37 64.43
N PHE A 1251 -11.09 14.41 65.34
CA PHE A 1251 -12.24 14.08 66.18
C PHE A 1251 -11.76 13.64 67.57
N LYS A 1252 -12.62 13.77 68.58
CA LYS A 1252 -12.31 13.36 69.95
C LYS A 1252 -13.52 12.83 70.69
N SER A 1253 -13.29 12.11 71.78
CA SER A 1253 -14.35 11.67 72.70
C SER A 1253 -15.17 12.86 73.21
N LYS A 1254 -16.46 12.62 73.43
CA LYS A 1254 -17.42 13.68 73.75
C LYS A 1254 -17.11 14.48 75.00
#